data_AF-A0A226GV29-F1
#
_entry.id   AF-A0A226GV29-F1
#
_cell.length_a   1.000
_cell.length_b   1.000
_cell.length_c   1.000
_cell.angle_alpha   90.00
_cell.angle_beta   90.00
_cell.angle_gamma   90.00
#
_symmetry.space_group_name_H-M   'P 1'
#
loop_
_entity.id
_entity.type
_entity.pdbx_description
1 polymer ?
#
loop_
_entity_poly.entity_id
_entity_poly.type
_entity_poly.pdbx_seq_one_letter_code
_entity_poly.pdbx_strand_id
1 'polypeptide(L)'
;MIENITIKNVASYNDAGVQIIGLKKVNFIYGANGCGKTTISNFLYNFTDSKFNHCTLAWKNGNQFSRLVYNKEFRERNFGKGKLGGIFTLGEATAEQIKVIADKTEELKVLTLDGSKKRETHSSQSKKKDDLENNFRETTWTKIYKKYEPTFKEAFTGVLQKESFKNRLLQEFTTNTTVLDTFENLKEKSKTIFGEVPKTITSISFLSFDRIIEIETNSIWKKVIVGKADVDIAKLIQKLNINDWVNQGRDYIQEDKTCPFCQKQTITEDFKNQLENFFDKTYLNDIKLIKELKQEYNSLTQNLINELNIIETSQKDFKHSKLNNDKYSAYLKTLISQNATNNEFINNKVKEPSRNIELGSLKEQLDLISELITTTNSEIQKHNDIVANFSTEKINLIKSIWKLIIEEFKSDIIKYNNDLKGLQAGITSLQTQIDLKLKEHGILKSEINNLNKNVTSIQPTINEINRLLKSYGFLNFEIVPATEEGFYQINREDGTIAENTLSEGEITFITFLYFLQLAKGGVSQETVNEERILVIDDPISSLDSSVLFIVSTLIKELIKNVKNDVGNVKQIILLTHNVYFHKEVSYEGLNRKGEKSQFWILRKNNKISTIQFNGDINPIQSSYELLWREIREWERNSGITIQNTLRRILENYFSILGSKRDDVLINKFLNQEEREICRSLLSWANEGSHTLPDDLFIEAPDGTITKYLDVFKHIFIHTENIGHYNMMMNISENLD
;
A
#
# COMPACT_ATOMS: atom_id res chain seq x y z
N MET A 1 17.26 -19.49 6.49
CA MET A 1 17.97 -20.22 5.39
C MET A 1 17.07 -20.18 4.18
N ILE A 2 17.62 -20.23 2.98
CA ILE A 2 16.83 -20.33 1.75
C ILE A 2 16.32 -21.78 1.66
N GLU A 3 15.01 -21.93 1.44
CA GLU A 3 14.38 -23.24 1.20
C GLU A 3 14.20 -23.51 -0.28
N ASN A 4 13.72 -22.51 -1.02
CA ASN A 4 13.40 -22.65 -2.43
C ASN A 4 13.94 -21.47 -3.26
N ILE A 5 14.45 -21.77 -4.45
CA ILE A 5 14.88 -20.80 -5.46
C ILE A 5 14.11 -21.08 -6.74
N THR A 6 13.44 -20.06 -7.28
CA THR A 6 12.82 -20.12 -8.61
C THR A 6 13.52 -19.15 -9.55
N ILE A 7 13.95 -19.63 -10.72
CA ILE A 7 14.53 -18.80 -11.77
C ILE A 7 13.75 -18.98 -13.07
N LYS A 8 13.29 -17.88 -13.66
CA LYS A 8 12.41 -17.87 -14.83
C LYS A 8 12.67 -16.61 -15.67
N ASN A 9 12.49 -16.73 -16.99
CA ASN A 9 12.57 -15.61 -17.94
C ASN A 9 13.89 -14.80 -17.87
N VAL A 10 15.03 -15.46 -17.69
CA VAL A 10 16.34 -14.79 -17.63
C VAL A 10 17.44 -15.68 -18.21
N ALA A 11 18.33 -15.11 -19.02
CA ALA A 11 19.44 -15.81 -19.67
C ALA A 11 18.99 -17.11 -20.39
N SER A 12 19.41 -18.29 -19.92
CA SER A 12 19.03 -19.60 -20.48
C SER A 12 17.79 -20.23 -19.82
N TYR A 13 17.12 -19.54 -18.89
CA TYR A 13 15.89 -20.00 -18.26
C TYR A 13 14.68 -19.40 -18.96
N ASN A 14 13.82 -20.25 -19.53
CA ASN A 14 12.59 -19.86 -20.22
C ASN A 14 11.45 -19.57 -19.23
N ASP A 15 10.23 -19.50 -19.74
CA ASP A 15 8.99 -19.29 -19.00
C ASP A 15 8.58 -20.46 -18.11
N ALA A 16 8.91 -21.70 -18.45
CA ALA A 16 8.77 -22.81 -17.51
C ALA A 16 9.68 -22.60 -16.28
N GLY A 17 10.89 -22.10 -16.52
CA GLY A 17 11.89 -21.82 -15.49
C GLY A 17 12.41 -23.10 -14.80
N VAL A 18 13.16 -22.91 -13.72
CA VAL A 18 13.60 -24.00 -12.83
C VAL A 18 13.25 -23.69 -11.39
N GLN A 19 12.99 -24.74 -10.63
CA GLN A 19 12.77 -24.67 -9.18
C GLN A 19 13.77 -25.57 -8.46
N ILE A 20 14.52 -24.98 -7.53
CA ILE A 20 15.42 -25.68 -6.62
C ILE A 20 14.72 -25.71 -5.28
N ILE A 21 14.15 -26.86 -4.93
CA ILE A 21 13.30 -27.05 -3.75
C ILE A 21 14.04 -27.90 -2.73
N GLY A 22 13.85 -27.60 -1.44
CA GLY A 22 14.36 -28.46 -0.35
C GLY A 22 15.84 -28.24 -0.06
N LEU A 23 16.35 -27.03 -0.26
CA LEU A 23 17.71 -26.66 0.10
C LEU A 23 17.97 -26.88 1.60
N LYS A 24 19.14 -27.46 1.91
CA LYS A 24 19.60 -27.80 3.25
C LYS A 24 20.75 -26.90 3.69
N LYS A 25 21.43 -27.21 4.79
CA LYS A 25 22.63 -26.47 5.22
C LYS A 25 23.74 -26.47 4.15
N VAL A 26 23.89 -27.56 3.39
CA VAL A 26 24.93 -27.72 2.37
C VAL A 26 24.33 -28.26 1.08
N ASN A 27 24.58 -27.57 -0.03
CA ASN A 27 23.94 -27.85 -1.32
C ASN A 27 24.99 -27.76 -2.43
N PHE A 28 25.03 -28.77 -3.30
CA PHE A 28 25.95 -28.84 -4.44
C PHE A 28 25.15 -28.83 -5.75
N ILE A 29 25.47 -27.89 -6.63
CA ILE A 29 24.87 -27.78 -7.96
C ILE A 29 25.98 -27.97 -8.99
N TYR A 30 26.02 -29.15 -9.61
CA TYR A 30 26.95 -29.43 -10.69
C TYR A 30 26.36 -29.04 -12.04
N GLY A 31 27.14 -28.45 -12.94
CA GLY A 31 26.70 -28.24 -14.31
C GLY A 31 27.80 -27.73 -15.23
N ALA A 32 27.73 -28.11 -16.51
CA ALA A 32 28.71 -27.70 -17.52
C ALA A 32 28.78 -26.17 -17.72
N ASN A 33 29.80 -25.69 -18.44
CA ASN A 33 29.91 -24.28 -18.76
C ASN A 33 28.72 -23.80 -19.61
N GLY A 34 28.22 -22.61 -19.31
CA GLY A 34 27.09 -22.01 -20.02
C GLY A 34 25.70 -22.57 -19.69
N CYS A 35 25.55 -23.44 -18.67
CA CYS A 35 24.25 -23.99 -18.26
C CYS A 35 23.42 -23.10 -17.30
N GLY A 36 23.93 -21.92 -16.92
CA GLY A 36 23.16 -20.94 -16.11
C GLY A 36 23.52 -20.88 -14.62
N LYS A 37 24.65 -21.47 -14.18
CA LYS A 37 25.14 -21.40 -12.78
C LYS A 37 25.36 -19.94 -12.32
N THR A 38 26.07 -19.15 -13.10
CA THR A 38 26.35 -17.75 -12.77
C THR A 38 25.10 -16.90 -12.69
N THR A 39 24.05 -17.20 -13.47
CA THR A 39 22.74 -16.57 -13.33
C THR A 39 22.11 -16.84 -11.96
N ILE A 40 22.22 -18.07 -11.44
CA ILE A 40 21.78 -18.41 -10.07
C ILE A 40 22.58 -17.61 -9.04
N SER A 41 23.91 -17.58 -9.14
CA SER A 41 24.75 -16.85 -8.19
C SER A 41 24.46 -15.34 -8.21
N ASN A 42 24.29 -14.74 -9.39
CA ASN A 42 23.96 -13.33 -9.56
C ASN A 42 22.58 -12.97 -9.01
N PHE A 43 21.59 -13.85 -9.20
CA PHE A 43 20.27 -13.70 -8.59
C PHE A 43 20.38 -13.72 -7.06
N LEU A 44 21.16 -14.65 -6.50
CA LEU A 44 21.37 -14.74 -5.05
C LEU A 44 22.17 -13.56 -4.49
N TYR A 45 23.00 -12.90 -5.31
CA TYR A 45 23.65 -11.65 -4.92
C TYR A 45 22.65 -10.49 -4.89
N ASN A 46 21.94 -10.23 -5.99
CA ASN A 46 21.01 -9.12 -6.13
C ASN A 46 19.67 -9.54 -6.74
N PHE A 47 18.77 -10.07 -5.90
CA PHE A 47 17.47 -10.59 -6.33
C PHE A 47 16.45 -9.49 -6.67
N THR A 48 16.73 -8.22 -6.36
CA THR A 48 15.86 -7.07 -6.65
C THR A 48 16.19 -6.38 -7.99
N ASP A 49 17.23 -6.84 -8.69
CA ASP A 49 17.53 -6.37 -10.05
C ASP A 49 16.36 -6.68 -10.99
N SER A 50 15.96 -5.68 -11.78
CA SER A 50 14.86 -5.73 -12.75
C SER A 50 14.89 -6.96 -13.67
N LYS A 51 16.07 -7.49 -13.99
CA LYS A 51 16.22 -8.69 -14.83
C LYS A 51 15.73 -9.98 -14.15
N PHE A 52 15.41 -9.94 -12.85
CA PHE A 52 14.95 -11.08 -12.06
C PHE A 52 13.51 -10.96 -11.58
N ASN A 53 12.68 -10.09 -12.20
CA ASN A 53 11.28 -9.87 -11.81
C ASN A 53 10.39 -11.13 -11.80
N HIS A 54 10.79 -12.19 -12.52
CA HIS A 54 10.07 -13.47 -12.57
C HIS A 54 10.69 -14.55 -11.66
N CYS A 55 11.74 -14.21 -10.91
CA CYS A 55 12.43 -15.11 -10.01
C CYS A 55 11.96 -14.90 -8.57
N THR A 56 11.98 -15.95 -7.75
CA THR A 56 11.54 -15.87 -6.34
C THR A 56 12.47 -16.62 -5.40
N LEU A 57 12.54 -16.15 -4.15
CA LEU A 57 13.27 -16.78 -3.05
C LEU A 57 12.31 -17.03 -1.89
N ALA A 58 12.24 -18.28 -1.45
CA ALA A 58 11.51 -18.66 -0.25
C ALA A 58 12.50 -18.91 0.90
N TRP A 59 12.19 -18.33 2.07
CA TRP A 59 13.02 -18.42 3.27
C TRP A 59 12.30 -19.21 4.35
N LYS A 60 13.04 -20.07 5.05
CA LYS A 60 12.52 -20.79 6.21
C LYS A 60 12.03 -19.80 7.27
N ASN A 61 10.75 -19.90 7.63
CA ASN A 61 10.07 -19.03 8.59
C ASN A 61 10.13 -17.52 8.26
N GLY A 62 10.36 -17.15 7.00
CA GLY A 62 10.49 -15.74 6.59
C GLY A 62 11.77 -15.01 7.05
N ASN A 63 12.68 -15.70 7.74
CA ASN A 63 13.93 -15.10 8.24
C ASN A 63 14.96 -14.96 7.11
N GLN A 64 15.14 -13.71 6.65
CA GLN A 64 16.14 -13.36 5.64
C GLN A 64 17.52 -13.22 6.28
N PHE A 65 18.49 -13.99 5.78
CA PHE A 65 19.90 -13.86 6.14
C PHE A 65 20.64 -13.03 5.09
N SER A 66 21.75 -12.42 5.52
CA SER A 66 22.70 -11.81 4.61
C SER A 66 23.26 -12.85 3.62
N ARG A 67 23.67 -12.42 2.43
CA ARG A 67 24.12 -13.31 1.35
C ARG A 67 25.48 -12.84 0.88
N LEU A 68 26.43 -13.75 0.87
CA LEU A 68 27.79 -13.48 0.39
C LEU A 68 28.08 -14.42 -0.78
N VAL A 69 28.24 -13.84 -1.97
CA VAL A 69 28.37 -14.57 -3.23
C VAL A 69 29.77 -14.42 -3.78
N TYR A 70 30.48 -15.53 -3.96
CA TYR A 70 31.74 -15.60 -4.71
C TYR A 70 31.44 -15.98 -6.15
N ASN A 71 31.73 -15.09 -7.09
CA ASN A 71 31.64 -15.32 -8.52
C ASN A 71 32.56 -14.33 -9.27
N LYS A 72 32.49 -14.29 -10.61
CA LYS A 72 33.28 -13.36 -11.42
C LYS A 72 33.07 -11.89 -11.02
N GLU A 73 31.83 -11.46 -10.82
CA GLU A 73 31.50 -10.08 -10.40
C GLU A 73 32.08 -9.75 -9.02
N PHE A 74 32.12 -10.72 -8.08
CA PHE A 74 32.78 -10.52 -6.78
C PHE A 74 34.25 -10.18 -6.94
N ARG A 75 34.97 -10.90 -7.82
CA ARG A 75 36.40 -10.62 -8.09
C ARG A 75 36.57 -9.23 -8.67
N GLU A 76 35.81 -8.89 -9.71
CA GLU A 76 35.89 -7.58 -10.38
C GLU A 76 35.58 -6.42 -9.42
N ARG A 77 34.56 -6.55 -8.56
CA ARG A 77 34.20 -5.49 -7.61
C ARG A 77 35.24 -5.25 -6.51
N ASN A 78 35.85 -6.32 -6.01
CA ASN A 78 36.78 -6.22 -4.88
C ASN A 78 38.24 -6.01 -5.32
N PHE A 79 38.60 -6.40 -6.55
CA PHE A 79 39.99 -6.31 -7.04
C PHE A 79 40.16 -5.39 -8.26
N GLY A 80 39.12 -5.08 -9.03
CA GLY A 80 39.23 -4.28 -10.26
C GLY A 80 39.49 -2.78 -10.07
N LYS A 81 39.89 -2.35 -8.86
CA LYS A 81 40.15 -0.94 -8.48
C LYS A 81 41.47 -0.75 -7.72
N GLY A 82 42.32 -1.78 -7.64
CA GLY A 82 43.66 -1.69 -7.03
C GLY A 82 43.73 -1.62 -5.52
N LYS A 83 42.59 -1.66 -4.82
CA LYS A 83 42.53 -1.61 -3.36
C LYS A 83 41.52 -2.62 -2.82
N LEU A 84 41.87 -3.25 -1.71
CA LEU A 84 41.03 -4.18 -0.94
C LEU A 84 40.46 -3.45 0.28
N GLY A 85 39.15 -3.48 0.46
CA GLY A 85 38.53 -2.99 1.69
C GLY A 85 38.91 -3.87 2.88
N GLY A 86 39.22 -3.25 4.01
CA GLY A 86 39.50 -3.96 5.25
C GLY A 86 38.35 -4.84 5.72
N ILE A 87 38.67 -6.04 6.20
CA ILE A 87 37.70 -6.97 6.77
C ILE A 87 37.88 -6.99 8.29
N PHE A 88 36.84 -6.59 9.01
CA PHE A 88 36.79 -6.65 10.46
C PHE A 88 36.53 -8.10 10.90
N THR A 89 37.43 -8.65 11.71
CA THR A 89 37.28 -9.97 12.34
C THR A 89 37.52 -9.86 13.85
N LEU A 90 37.05 -10.86 14.61
CA LEU A 90 37.25 -10.95 16.07
C LEU A 90 38.67 -11.42 16.46
N GLY A 91 39.67 -11.24 15.59
CA GLY A 91 40.99 -11.87 15.73
C GLY A 91 41.82 -11.42 16.93
N GLU A 92 41.44 -10.32 17.60
CA GLU A 92 42.07 -9.81 18.83
C GLU A 92 41.22 -10.07 20.09
N ALA A 93 40.05 -10.70 19.94
CA ALA A 93 39.12 -10.97 21.04
C ALA A 93 39.59 -12.14 21.93
N THR A 94 39.45 -12.03 23.25
CA THR A 94 39.65 -13.17 24.15
C THR A 94 38.51 -14.19 24.02
N ALA A 95 38.76 -15.44 24.42
CA ALA A 95 37.74 -16.49 24.42
C ALA A 95 36.51 -16.08 25.25
N GLU A 96 36.72 -15.38 26.37
CA GLU A 96 35.65 -14.82 27.20
C GLU A 96 34.83 -13.76 26.47
N GLN A 97 35.47 -12.83 25.73
CA GLN A 97 34.77 -11.79 24.98
C GLN A 97 33.92 -12.37 23.84
N ILE A 98 34.46 -13.36 23.11
CA ILE A 98 33.73 -14.09 22.06
C ILE A 98 32.49 -14.77 22.66
N LYS A 99 32.63 -15.41 23.83
CA LYS A 99 31.52 -16.07 24.51
C LYS A 99 30.42 -15.10 24.92
N VAL A 100 30.78 -13.95 25.52
CA VAL A 100 29.79 -12.93 25.92
C VAL A 100 28.99 -12.40 24.72
N ILE A 101 29.66 -12.15 23.60
CA ILE A 101 28.99 -11.70 22.37
C ILE A 101 28.08 -12.79 21.81
N ALA A 102 28.52 -14.06 21.82
CA ALA A 102 27.72 -15.19 21.38
C ALA A 102 26.44 -15.37 22.24
N ASP A 103 26.58 -15.31 23.58
CA ASP A 103 25.47 -15.46 24.51
C ASP A 103 24.41 -14.35 24.31
N LYS A 104 24.85 -13.09 24.19
CA LYS A 104 23.95 -11.95 23.91
C LYS A 104 23.30 -12.02 22.53
N THR A 105 24.03 -12.51 21.53
CA THR A 105 23.48 -12.70 20.18
C THR A 105 22.39 -13.78 20.18
N GLU A 106 22.55 -14.84 20.97
CA GLU A 106 21.53 -15.87 21.13
C GLU A 106 20.30 -15.33 21.89
N GLU A 107 20.50 -14.54 22.94
CA GLU A 107 19.42 -13.84 23.64
C GLU A 107 18.62 -12.93 22.69
N LEU A 108 19.31 -12.20 21.79
CA LEU A 108 18.67 -11.36 20.77
C LEU A 108 17.82 -12.18 19.80
N LYS A 109 18.22 -13.40 19.45
CA LYS A 109 17.41 -14.30 18.61
C LYS A 109 16.16 -14.78 19.32
N VAL A 110 16.28 -15.20 20.59
CA VAL A 110 15.12 -15.60 21.41
C VAL A 110 14.11 -14.46 21.47
N LEU A 111 14.60 -13.24 21.69
CA LEU A 111 13.77 -12.04 21.74
C LEU A 111 13.09 -11.73 20.40
N THR A 112 13.81 -11.92 19.28
CA THR A 112 13.28 -11.74 17.93
C THR A 112 12.16 -12.74 17.63
N LEU A 113 12.36 -14.01 18.00
CA LEU A 113 11.36 -15.07 17.82
C LEU A 113 10.09 -14.82 18.66
N ASP A 114 10.25 -14.39 19.92
CA ASP A 114 9.12 -14.02 20.77
C ASP A 114 8.34 -12.83 20.19
N GLY A 115 9.06 -11.79 19.74
CA GLY A 115 8.47 -10.64 19.06
C GLY A 115 7.68 -11.02 17.80
N SER A 116 8.20 -11.93 16.97
CA SER A 116 7.51 -12.43 15.77
C SER A 116 6.21 -13.16 16.12
N LYS A 117 6.24 -14.09 17.09
CA LYS A 117 5.05 -14.82 17.54
C LYS A 117 3.95 -13.89 18.06
N LYS A 118 4.34 -12.83 18.78
CA LYS A 118 3.39 -11.82 19.27
C LYS A 118 2.78 -11.01 18.13
N ARG A 119 3.56 -10.64 17.10
CA ARG A 119 3.04 -9.97 15.90
C ARG A 119 2.08 -10.85 15.11
N GLU A 120 2.38 -12.14 14.95
CA GLU A 120 1.47 -13.10 14.31
C GLU A 120 0.14 -13.20 15.07
N THR A 121 0.23 -13.31 16.40
CA THR A 121 -0.96 -13.35 17.27
C THR A 121 -1.75 -12.05 17.18
N HIS A 122 -1.08 -10.88 17.18
CA HIS A 122 -1.70 -9.57 17.00
C HIS A 122 -2.43 -9.49 15.66
N SER A 123 -1.78 -9.86 14.56
CA SER A 123 -2.38 -9.87 13.21
C SER A 123 -3.62 -10.78 13.15
N SER A 124 -3.54 -11.96 13.76
CA SER A 124 -4.69 -12.88 13.87
C SER A 124 -5.86 -12.28 14.65
N GLN A 125 -5.60 -11.60 15.76
CA GLN A 125 -6.62 -10.90 16.55
C GLN A 125 -7.23 -9.70 15.81
N SER A 126 -6.42 -8.91 15.11
CA SER A 126 -6.90 -7.82 14.26
C SER A 126 -7.83 -8.34 13.17
N LYS A 127 -7.45 -9.43 12.49
CA LYS A 127 -8.30 -10.07 11.49
C LYS A 127 -9.63 -10.56 12.07
N LYS A 128 -9.61 -11.19 13.25
CA LYS A 128 -10.84 -11.61 13.96
C LYS A 128 -11.75 -10.43 14.29
N LYS A 129 -11.19 -9.27 14.64
CA LYS A 129 -11.95 -8.04 14.88
C LYS A 129 -12.63 -7.57 13.60
N ASP A 130 -11.90 -7.50 12.50
CA ASP A 130 -12.44 -7.08 11.20
C ASP A 130 -13.54 -8.05 10.72
N ASP A 131 -13.32 -9.36 10.89
CA ASP A 131 -14.31 -10.40 10.56
C ASP A 131 -15.57 -10.27 11.43
N LEU A 132 -15.43 -9.96 12.73
CA LEU A 132 -16.56 -9.72 13.64
C LEU A 132 -17.37 -8.48 13.22
N GLU A 133 -16.70 -7.36 12.93
CA GLU A 133 -17.36 -6.12 12.49
C GLU A 133 -18.08 -6.32 11.15
N ASN A 134 -17.45 -7.01 10.20
CA ASN A 134 -18.05 -7.34 8.91
C ASN A 134 -19.26 -8.27 9.07
N ASN A 135 -19.15 -9.32 9.89
CA ASN A 135 -20.25 -10.24 10.14
C ASN A 135 -21.43 -9.54 10.81
N PHE A 136 -21.17 -8.70 11.81
CA PHE A 136 -22.22 -7.92 12.46
C PHE A 136 -22.89 -6.94 11.48
N ARG A 137 -22.11 -6.23 10.65
CA ARG A 137 -22.64 -5.35 9.58
C ARG A 137 -23.59 -6.11 8.64
N GLU A 138 -23.17 -7.28 8.16
CA GLU A 138 -23.98 -8.11 7.27
C GLU A 138 -25.23 -8.67 7.97
N THR A 139 -25.08 -9.12 9.21
CA THR A 139 -26.20 -9.62 10.04
C THR A 139 -27.22 -8.54 10.31
N THR A 140 -26.79 -7.34 10.70
CA THR A 140 -27.67 -6.19 10.90
C THR A 140 -28.44 -5.85 9.63
N TRP A 141 -27.79 -5.86 8.47
CA TRP A 141 -28.47 -5.55 7.22
C TRP A 141 -29.48 -6.63 6.80
N THR A 142 -29.07 -7.89 6.84
CA THR A 142 -29.86 -9.01 6.32
C THR A 142 -30.95 -9.50 7.26
N LYS A 143 -30.72 -9.48 8.58
CA LYS A 143 -31.69 -9.98 9.57
C LYS A 143 -32.52 -8.86 10.19
N ILE A 144 -31.94 -7.67 10.40
CA ILE A 144 -32.62 -6.57 11.09
C ILE A 144 -33.30 -5.65 10.07
N TYR A 145 -32.53 -4.96 9.22
CA TYR A 145 -33.10 -4.00 8.26
C TYR A 145 -34.12 -4.66 7.32
N LYS A 146 -33.77 -5.78 6.67
CA LYS A 146 -34.68 -6.47 5.74
C LYS A 146 -35.97 -6.99 6.37
N LYS A 147 -35.99 -7.26 7.69
CA LYS A 147 -37.21 -7.67 8.40
C LYS A 147 -38.22 -6.52 8.50
N TYR A 148 -37.76 -5.30 8.73
CA TYR A 148 -38.64 -4.14 8.95
C TYR A 148 -38.79 -3.23 7.73
N GLU A 149 -37.93 -3.35 6.72
CA GLU A 149 -37.98 -2.56 5.48
C GLU A 149 -39.39 -2.51 4.85
N PRO A 150 -40.17 -3.60 4.76
CA PRO A 150 -41.49 -3.54 4.13
C PRO A 150 -42.51 -2.66 4.86
N THR A 151 -42.31 -2.42 6.17
CA THR A 151 -43.30 -1.73 7.02
C THR A 151 -42.83 -0.34 7.45
N PHE A 152 -41.53 -0.17 7.71
CA PHE A 152 -40.97 1.04 8.33
C PHE A 152 -39.89 1.70 7.47
N LYS A 153 -39.96 1.56 6.13
CA LYS A 153 -38.95 2.11 5.22
C LYS A 153 -38.65 3.59 5.45
N GLU A 154 -39.68 4.43 5.66
CA GLU A 154 -39.45 5.86 5.93
C GLU A 154 -38.65 6.11 7.20
N ALA A 155 -38.76 5.26 8.23
CA ALA A 155 -38.02 5.41 9.49
C ALA A 155 -36.51 5.21 9.33
N PHE A 156 -36.08 4.60 8.22
CA PHE A 156 -34.68 4.34 7.89
C PHE A 156 -34.10 5.32 6.86
N THR A 157 -34.86 6.35 6.49
CA THR A 157 -34.40 7.39 5.57
C THR A 157 -33.14 8.07 6.14
N GLY A 158 -32.10 8.18 5.30
CA GLY A 158 -30.79 8.71 5.71
C GLY A 158 -29.80 7.67 6.24
N VAL A 159 -30.21 6.42 6.45
CA VAL A 159 -29.32 5.32 6.90
C VAL A 159 -29.44 4.05 6.03
N LEU A 160 -29.77 4.20 4.75
CA LEU A 160 -30.01 3.10 3.79
C LEU A 160 -28.74 2.42 3.25
N GLN A 161 -27.63 2.49 3.98
CA GLN A 161 -26.41 1.73 3.69
C GLN A 161 -26.07 0.82 4.88
N LYS A 162 -25.42 -0.32 4.62
CA LYS A 162 -25.10 -1.32 5.65
C LYS A 162 -24.35 -0.71 6.85
N GLU A 163 -23.35 0.11 6.56
CA GLU A 163 -22.50 0.73 7.57
C GLU A 163 -23.25 1.81 8.35
N SER A 164 -23.97 2.72 7.66
CA SER A 164 -24.77 3.76 8.31
C SER A 164 -25.88 3.19 9.20
N PHE A 165 -26.53 2.09 8.77
CA PHE A 165 -27.58 1.44 9.54
C PHE A 165 -27.01 0.78 10.80
N LYS A 166 -25.91 0.03 10.68
CA LYS A 166 -25.20 -0.55 11.82
C LYS A 166 -24.83 0.53 12.85
N ASN A 167 -24.25 1.63 12.40
CA ASN A 167 -23.84 2.72 13.27
C ASN A 167 -25.04 3.39 13.97
N ARG A 168 -26.14 3.60 13.24
CA ARG A 168 -27.37 4.12 13.83
C ARG A 168 -27.97 3.16 14.84
N LEU A 169 -28.02 1.87 14.56
CA LEU A 169 -28.51 0.84 15.48
C LEU A 169 -27.73 0.86 16.80
N LEU A 170 -26.39 0.92 16.74
CA LEU A 170 -25.53 0.99 17.92
C LEU A 170 -25.69 2.31 18.68
N GLN A 171 -25.87 3.42 17.98
CA GLN A 171 -26.19 4.72 18.59
C GLN A 171 -27.52 4.64 19.34
N GLU A 172 -28.59 4.19 18.69
CA GLU A 172 -29.92 4.04 19.30
C GLU A 172 -29.87 3.09 20.50
N PHE A 173 -29.10 2.01 20.43
CA PHE A 173 -28.91 1.09 21.56
C PHE A 173 -28.35 1.78 22.82
N THR A 174 -27.52 2.82 22.65
CA THR A 174 -26.92 3.57 23.77
C THR A 174 -27.74 4.77 24.20
N THR A 175 -28.41 5.47 23.28
CA THR A 175 -29.05 6.77 23.57
C THR A 175 -30.57 6.73 23.68
N ASN A 176 -31.23 5.67 23.20
CA ASN A 176 -32.70 5.63 23.12
C ASN A 176 -33.35 5.20 24.44
N THR A 177 -34.01 6.15 25.10
CA THR A 177 -34.70 5.99 26.38
C THR A 177 -36.22 5.87 26.25
N THR A 178 -36.75 5.81 25.03
CA THR A 178 -38.20 5.72 24.78
C THR A 178 -38.79 4.43 25.35
N VAL A 179 -40.05 4.46 25.78
CA VAL A 179 -40.78 3.27 26.25
C VAL A 179 -41.06 2.34 25.06
N LEU A 180 -40.92 1.04 25.26
CA LEU A 180 -41.19 0.03 24.24
C LEU A 180 -42.68 0.04 23.88
N ASP A 181 -42.97 0.15 22.58
CA ASP A 181 -44.32 0.02 22.02
C ASP A 181 -44.40 -1.28 21.18
N THR A 182 -45.62 -1.74 20.90
CA THR A 182 -45.85 -2.98 20.15
C THR A 182 -45.69 -2.78 18.65
N PHE A 183 -45.24 -3.82 17.93
CA PHE A 183 -45.10 -3.78 16.47
C PHE A 183 -46.40 -3.37 15.76
N GLU A 184 -47.55 -3.94 16.17
CA GLU A 184 -48.84 -3.63 15.54
C GLU A 184 -49.28 -2.17 15.77
N ASN A 185 -49.08 -1.63 16.98
CA ASN A 185 -49.39 -0.23 17.25
C ASN A 185 -48.52 0.73 16.42
N LEU A 186 -47.22 0.43 16.29
CA LEU A 186 -46.30 1.22 15.47
C LEU A 186 -46.62 1.11 13.97
N LYS A 187 -47.04 -0.06 13.51
CA LYS A 187 -47.48 -0.31 12.13
C LYS A 187 -48.78 0.43 11.78
N GLU A 188 -49.73 0.50 12.71
CA GLU A 188 -50.94 1.32 12.51
C GLU A 188 -50.58 2.82 12.48
N LYS A 189 -49.76 3.29 13.43
CA LYS A 189 -49.28 4.69 13.45
C LYS A 189 -48.52 5.05 12.17
N SER A 190 -47.71 4.15 11.62
CA SER A 190 -46.91 4.42 10.42
C SER A 190 -47.75 4.63 9.17
N LYS A 191 -48.89 3.95 9.01
CA LYS A 191 -49.82 4.17 7.88
C LYS A 191 -50.30 5.61 7.80
N THR A 192 -50.50 6.25 8.94
CA THR A 192 -51.00 7.63 9.03
C THR A 192 -49.87 8.66 8.96
N ILE A 193 -48.77 8.42 9.68
CA ILE A 193 -47.69 9.41 9.88
C ILE A 193 -46.64 9.39 8.75
N PHE A 194 -46.51 8.31 8.00
CA PHE A 194 -45.57 8.24 6.86
C PHE A 194 -46.23 8.58 5.50
N GLY A 195 -47.46 9.11 5.49
CA GLY A 195 -48.14 9.64 4.30
C GLY A 195 -47.61 11.00 3.80
N GLU A 196 -48.43 11.74 3.02
CA GLU A 196 -48.06 13.07 2.52
C GLU A 196 -47.76 14.03 3.68
N VAL A 197 -46.51 14.51 3.72
CA VAL A 197 -46.04 15.42 4.77
C VAL A 197 -46.58 16.83 4.49
N PRO A 198 -47.44 17.39 5.35
CA PRO A 198 -47.88 18.76 5.19
C PRO A 198 -46.68 19.69 5.42
N LYS A 199 -46.48 20.66 4.52
CA LYS A 199 -45.37 21.63 4.61
C LYS A 199 -45.81 22.85 5.40
N THR A 200 -44.86 23.45 6.13
CA THR A 200 -45.07 24.74 6.78
C THR A 200 -45.28 25.84 5.75
N ILE A 201 -46.15 26.77 6.06
CA ILE A 201 -46.47 27.95 5.23
C ILE A 201 -45.95 29.18 5.96
N THR A 202 -45.23 30.06 5.27
CA THR A 202 -44.73 31.31 5.84
C THR A 202 -45.86 32.34 5.96
N SER A 203 -45.95 33.03 7.09
CA SER A 203 -46.92 34.11 7.31
C SER A 203 -46.66 35.33 6.42
N ILE A 204 -47.73 36.04 6.07
CA ILE A 204 -47.69 37.29 5.31
C ILE A 204 -47.31 38.44 6.24
N SER A 205 -46.39 39.31 5.83
CA SER A 205 -45.97 40.48 6.62
C SER A 205 -47.09 41.50 6.81
N PHE A 206 -47.18 42.09 8.01
CA PHE A 206 -48.06 43.23 8.26
C PHE A 206 -47.41 44.53 7.76
N LEU A 207 -48.23 45.42 7.19
CA LEU A 207 -47.80 46.71 6.66
C LEU A 207 -48.38 47.83 7.53
N SER A 208 -47.56 48.84 7.85
CA SER A 208 -48.01 50.04 8.58
C SER A 208 -48.41 51.14 7.61
N PHE A 209 -49.51 51.82 7.91
CA PHE A 209 -50.05 52.90 7.08
C PHE A 209 -50.51 54.12 7.89
N ASP A 210 -50.20 54.18 9.19
CA ASP A 210 -50.66 55.25 10.08
C ASP A 210 -50.25 56.65 9.57
N ARG A 211 -49.01 56.76 9.08
CA ARG A 211 -48.48 58.02 8.54
C ARG A 211 -49.23 58.53 7.32
N ILE A 212 -49.75 57.63 6.48
CA ILE A 212 -50.56 58.02 5.30
C ILE A 212 -51.86 58.69 5.77
N ILE A 213 -52.51 58.11 6.79
CA ILE A 213 -53.76 58.64 7.36
C ILE A 213 -53.53 59.97 8.10
N GLU A 214 -52.39 60.12 8.79
CA GLU A 214 -51.99 61.40 9.39
C GLU A 214 -51.83 62.50 8.34
N ILE A 215 -51.24 62.18 7.18
CA ILE A 215 -51.10 63.16 6.10
C ILE A 215 -52.47 63.51 5.51
N GLU A 216 -53.36 62.54 5.28
CA GLU A 216 -54.71 62.76 4.74
C GLU A 216 -55.54 63.74 5.59
N THR A 217 -55.36 63.67 6.91
CA THR A 217 -56.11 64.47 7.88
C THR A 217 -55.48 65.84 8.19
N ASN A 218 -54.33 66.15 7.58
CA ASN A 218 -53.64 67.42 7.82
C ASN A 218 -54.51 68.63 7.43
N SER A 219 -54.60 69.62 8.32
CA SER A 219 -55.45 70.80 8.12
C SER A 219 -55.02 71.69 6.94
N ILE A 220 -53.79 71.54 6.45
CA ILE A 220 -53.25 72.30 5.30
C ILE A 220 -54.06 72.09 4.01
N TRP A 221 -54.67 70.92 3.85
CA TRP A 221 -55.50 70.61 2.68
C TRP A 221 -56.74 71.48 2.61
N LYS A 222 -57.35 71.77 3.77
CA LYS A 222 -58.55 72.63 3.90
C LYS A 222 -58.23 74.12 3.98
N LYS A 223 -57.00 74.48 4.36
CA LYS A 223 -56.56 75.87 4.52
C LYS A 223 -56.56 76.59 3.17
N VAL A 224 -57.33 77.66 3.02
CA VAL A 224 -57.25 78.56 1.85
C VAL A 224 -55.98 79.40 1.98
N ILE A 225 -54.98 79.13 1.14
CA ILE A 225 -53.68 79.80 1.20
C ILE A 225 -53.70 80.94 0.19
N VAL A 226 -53.77 82.17 0.70
CA VAL A 226 -53.77 83.41 -0.10
C VAL A 226 -52.79 84.40 0.51
N GLY A 227 -52.42 85.40 -0.28
CA GLY A 227 -51.51 86.46 0.13
C GLY A 227 -52.08 87.38 1.20
N LYS A 228 -51.20 88.13 1.84
CA LYS A 228 -51.47 89.01 2.98
C LYS A 228 -52.49 90.10 2.62
N ALA A 229 -53.54 90.25 3.42
CA ALA A 229 -54.67 91.14 3.11
C ALA A 229 -54.39 92.64 3.37
N ASP A 230 -53.33 92.97 4.09
CA ASP A 230 -53.01 94.33 4.56
C ASP A 230 -52.01 95.08 3.66
N VAL A 231 -51.84 94.63 2.41
CA VAL A 231 -51.01 95.27 1.38
C VAL A 231 -51.91 95.93 0.34
N ASP A 232 -51.55 97.10 -0.18
CA ASP A 232 -52.40 97.87 -1.10
C ASP A 232 -52.82 97.09 -2.36
N ILE A 233 -51.92 96.27 -2.92
CA ILE A 233 -52.21 95.41 -4.07
C ILE A 233 -53.28 94.32 -3.79
N ALA A 234 -53.50 93.94 -2.52
CA ALA A 234 -54.34 92.83 -2.12
C ALA A 234 -55.82 93.00 -2.55
N LYS A 235 -56.35 94.23 -2.47
CA LYS A 235 -57.78 94.53 -2.71
C LYS A 235 -58.25 94.03 -4.07
N LEU A 236 -57.47 94.28 -5.12
CA LEU A 236 -57.82 93.89 -6.49
C LEU A 236 -57.63 92.37 -6.70
N ILE A 237 -56.54 91.82 -6.19
CA ILE A 237 -56.21 90.39 -6.31
C ILE A 237 -57.31 89.53 -5.65
N GLN A 238 -57.76 89.93 -4.46
CA GLN A 238 -58.81 89.24 -3.73
C GLN A 238 -60.18 89.43 -4.39
N LYS A 239 -60.51 90.65 -4.84
CA LYS A 239 -61.79 90.93 -5.53
C LYS A 239 -61.96 90.08 -6.79
N LEU A 240 -60.89 89.91 -7.57
CA LEU A 240 -60.89 89.10 -8.79
C LEU A 240 -60.67 87.60 -8.52
N ASN A 241 -60.33 87.23 -7.28
CA ASN A 241 -59.95 85.88 -6.88
C ASN A 241 -58.82 85.28 -7.76
N ILE A 242 -57.80 86.09 -8.05
CA ILE A 242 -56.69 85.73 -8.95
C ILE A 242 -55.37 85.48 -8.20
N ASN A 243 -55.42 85.09 -6.93
CA ASN A 243 -54.22 84.91 -6.09
C ASN A 243 -53.19 83.96 -6.73
N ASP A 244 -53.64 82.77 -7.14
CA ASP A 244 -52.77 81.75 -7.73
C ASP A 244 -52.20 82.21 -9.08
N TRP A 245 -53.00 82.90 -9.90
CA TRP A 245 -52.56 83.46 -11.18
C TRP A 245 -51.51 84.56 -10.98
N VAL A 246 -51.68 85.43 -9.98
CA VAL A 246 -50.69 86.46 -9.65
C VAL A 246 -49.41 85.84 -9.09
N ASN A 247 -49.52 84.80 -8.26
CA ASN A 247 -48.36 84.05 -7.75
C ASN A 247 -47.59 83.34 -8.87
N GLN A 248 -48.27 82.77 -9.85
CA GLN A 248 -47.62 82.21 -11.05
C GLN A 248 -47.04 83.31 -11.94
N GLY A 249 -47.75 84.43 -12.04
CA GLY A 249 -47.39 85.56 -12.88
C GLY A 249 -46.12 86.29 -12.43
N ARG A 250 -45.87 86.35 -11.11
CA ARG A 250 -44.70 87.05 -10.56
C ARG A 250 -43.37 86.43 -10.99
N ASP A 251 -43.34 85.13 -11.24
CA ASP A 251 -42.13 84.41 -11.66
C ASP A 251 -41.65 84.84 -13.06
N TYR A 252 -42.51 85.49 -13.85
CA TYR A 252 -42.17 86.02 -15.17
C TYR A 252 -41.65 87.47 -15.13
N ILE A 253 -41.67 88.13 -13.98
CA ILE A 253 -41.19 89.51 -13.83
C ILE A 253 -39.65 89.51 -13.89
N GLN A 254 -39.10 90.30 -14.81
CA GLN A 254 -37.65 90.47 -14.98
C GLN A 254 -37.13 91.67 -14.17
N GLU A 255 -35.82 91.87 -14.13
CA GLU A 255 -35.20 92.97 -13.35
C GLU A 255 -35.60 94.35 -13.87
N ASP A 256 -35.94 94.47 -15.16
CA ASP A 256 -36.34 95.73 -15.78
C ASP A 256 -37.75 96.20 -15.32
N LYS A 257 -38.19 97.36 -15.82
CA LYS A 257 -39.50 97.94 -15.47
C LYS A 257 -40.63 97.44 -16.35
N THR A 258 -40.35 96.55 -17.30
CA THR A 258 -41.30 96.15 -18.35
C THR A 258 -42.21 95.04 -17.82
N CYS A 259 -43.52 95.26 -17.92
CA CYS A 259 -44.48 94.22 -17.53
C CYS A 259 -44.49 93.09 -18.57
N PRO A 260 -44.29 91.83 -18.17
CA PRO A 260 -44.27 90.70 -19.10
C PRO A 260 -45.62 90.45 -19.78
N PHE A 261 -46.72 91.02 -19.26
CA PHE A 261 -48.07 90.83 -19.79
C PHE A 261 -48.51 91.95 -20.73
N CYS A 262 -48.37 93.22 -20.33
CA CYS A 262 -48.84 94.36 -21.13
C CYS A 262 -47.74 95.06 -21.93
N GLN A 263 -46.47 94.64 -21.75
CA GLN A 263 -45.30 95.17 -22.45
C GLN A 263 -45.03 96.67 -22.22
N LYS A 264 -45.67 97.28 -21.22
CA LYS A 264 -45.44 98.68 -20.80
C LYS A 264 -44.56 98.74 -19.55
N GLN A 265 -43.89 99.88 -19.34
CA GLN A 265 -43.06 100.13 -18.16
C GLN A 265 -43.91 100.41 -16.90
N THR A 266 -44.57 99.38 -16.36
CA THR A 266 -45.48 99.50 -15.20
C THR A 266 -44.98 98.78 -13.96
N ILE A 267 -43.88 98.03 -14.03
CA ILE A 267 -43.29 97.30 -12.90
C ILE A 267 -42.36 98.24 -12.14
N THR A 268 -42.91 99.03 -11.22
CA THR A 268 -42.12 99.90 -10.33
C THR A 268 -41.53 99.11 -9.16
N GLU A 269 -40.49 99.64 -8.52
CA GLU A 269 -39.93 99.02 -7.29
C GLU A 269 -40.96 98.95 -6.16
N ASP A 270 -41.85 99.94 -6.06
CA ASP A 270 -42.97 99.90 -5.12
C ASP A 270 -43.94 98.74 -5.43
N PHE A 271 -44.29 98.52 -6.70
CA PHE A 271 -45.11 97.38 -7.11
C PHE A 271 -44.44 96.03 -6.79
N LYS A 272 -43.13 95.88 -7.05
CA LYS A 272 -42.37 94.68 -6.69
C LYS A 272 -42.41 94.43 -5.17
N ASN A 273 -42.19 95.46 -4.37
CA ASN A 273 -42.26 95.37 -2.91
C ASN A 273 -43.66 95.01 -2.42
N GLN A 274 -44.71 95.59 -2.99
CA GLN A 274 -46.09 95.22 -2.68
C GLN A 274 -46.38 93.76 -3.05
N LEU A 275 -45.89 93.27 -4.18
CA LEU A 275 -46.06 91.89 -4.63
C LEU A 275 -45.32 90.88 -3.75
N GLU A 276 -44.08 91.18 -3.35
CA GLU A 276 -43.30 90.36 -2.41
C GLU A 276 -43.92 90.35 -1.00
N ASN A 277 -44.36 91.51 -0.50
CA ASN A 277 -45.04 91.61 0.79
C ASN A 277 -46.40 90.89 0.80
N PHE A 278 -47.05 90.80 -0.36
CA PHE A 278 -48.31 90.07 -0.51
C PHE A 278 -48.09 88.55 -0.36
N PHE A 279 -46.96 88.00 -0.80
CA PHE A 279 -46.59 86.59 -0.62
C PHE A 279 -45.56 86.40 0.50
N ASP A 280 -46.00 86.63 1.73
CA ASP A 280 -45.15 86.63 2.92
C ASP A 280 -44.56 85.26 3.30
N LYS A 281 -43.77 85.24 4.38
CA LYS A 281 -43.18 84.02 4.93
C LYS A 281 -44.22 82.95 5.30
N THR A 282 -45.43 83.35 5.71
CA THR A 282 -46.50 82.42 6.08
C THR A 282 -47.00 81.69 4.84
N TYR A 283 -47.29 82.44 3.77
CA TYR A 283 -47.66 81.88 2.47
C TYR A 283 -46.57 80.92 1.96
N LEU A 284 -45.31 81.34 1.93
CA LEU A 284 -44.20 80.51 1.44
C LEU A 284 -44.02 79.23 2.26
N ASN A 285 -44.17 79.29 3.59
CA ASN A 285 -44.09 78.12 4.47
C ASN A 285 -45.25 77.14 4.23
N ASP A 286 -46.47 77.64 4.02
CA ASP A 286 -47.63 76.80 3.70
C ASP A 286 -47.47 76.09 2.35
N ILE A 287 -46.94 76.78 1.32
CA ILE A 287 -46.61 76.18 0.02
C ILE A 287 -45.53 75.10 0.16
N LYS A 288 -44.50 75.36 0.97
CA LYS A 288 -43.44 74.39 1.26
C LYS A 288 -44.02 73.15 1.93
N LEU A 289 -44.85 73.31 2.96
CA LEU A 289 -45.51 72.22 3.67
C LEU A 289 -46.36 71.34 2.75
N ILE A 290 -47.15 71.94 1.86
CA ILE A 290 -47.94 71.17 0.86
C ILE A 290 -47.03 70.33 -0.05
N LYS A 291 -45.92 70.90 -0.53
CA LYS A 291 -44.99 70.18 -1.41
C LYS A 291 -44.30 69.02 -0.67
N GLU A 292 -43.89 69.23 0.58
CA GLU A 292 -43.29 68.21 1.43
C GLU A 292 -44.27 67.06 1.70
N LEU A 293 -45.50 67.37 2.13
CA LEU A 293 -46.52 66.37 2.39
C LEU A 293 -46.96 65.62 1.13
N LYS A 294 -47.01 66.29 -0.04
CA LYS A 294 -47.23 65.62 -1.32
C LYS A 294 -46.15 64.58 -1.60
N GLN A 295 -44.88 64.97 -1.48
CA GLN A 295 -43.77 64.06 -1.76
C GLN A 295 -43.79 62.87 -0.80
N GLU A 296 -44.03 63.13 0.49
CA GLU A 296 -44.13 62.09 1.51
C GLU A 296 -45.31 61.15 1.24
N TYR A 297 -46.51 61.68 0.99
CA TYR A 297 -47.71 60.89 0.69
C TYR A 297 -47.52 59.98 -0.52
N ASN A 298 -46.99 60.53 -1.62
CA ASN A 298 -46.81 59.79 -2.86
C ASN A 298 -45.79 58.66 -2.68
N SER A 299 -44.69 58.93 -1.96
CA SER A 299 -43.68 57.91 -1.65
C SER A 299 -44.27 56.78 -0.79
N LEU A 300 -44.96 57.13 0.29
CA LEU A 300 -45.56 56.16 1.22
C LEU A 300 -46.62 55.29 0.53
N THR A 301 -47.57 55.92 -0.19
CA THR A 301 -48.64 55.18 -0.88
C THR A 301 -48.11 54.32 -2.03
N GLN A 302 -47.10 54.79 -2.79
CA GLN A 302 -46.49 54.00 -3.86
C GLN A 302 -45.77 52.76 -3.29
N ASN A 303 -44.99 52.91 -2.23
CA ASN A 303 -44.31 51.78 -1.59
C ASN A 303 -45.31 50.76 -1.04
N LEU A 304 -46.35 51.24 -0.34
CA LEU A 304 -47.39 50.39 0.20
C LEU A 304 -48.14 49.61 -0.89
N ILE A 305 -48.55 50.28 -1.97
CA ILE A 305 -49.24 49.64 -3.09
C ILE A 305 -48.32 48.60 -3.76
N ASN A 306 -47.02 48.89 -3.92
CA ASN A 306 -46.08 47.92 -4.48
C ASN A 306 -45.98 46.66 -3.60
N GLU A 307 -45.85 46.80 -2.29
CA GLU A 307 -45.81 45.68 -1.35
C GLU A 307 -47.10 44.84 -1.41
N LEU A 308 -48.27 45.49 -1.48
CA LEU A 308 -49.55 44.81 -1.62
C LEU A 308 -49.68 44.04 -2.95
N ASN A 309 -49.17 44.59 -4.06
CA ASN A 309 -49.13 43.88 -5.35
C ASN A 309 -48.18 42.67 -5.34
N ILE A 310 -47.06 42.76 -4.63
CA ILE A 310 -46.13 41.64 -4.43
C ILE A 310 -46.83 40.53 -3.65
N ILE A 311 -47.55 40.87 -2.58
CA ILE A 311 -48.35 39.92 -1.80
C ILE A 311 -49.38 39.25 -2.71
N GLU A 312 -50.15 40.01 -3.49
CA GLU A 312 -51.15 39.47 -4.42
C GLU A 312 -50.55 38.45 -5.40
N THR A 313 -49.43 38.79 -6.03
CA THR A 313 -48.76 37.91 -7.01
C THR A 313 -48.26 36.64 -6.34
N SER A 314 -47.57 36.77 -5.20
CA SER A 314 -47.01 35.62 -4.46
C SER A 314 -48.09 34.65 -3.97
N GLN A 315 -49.26 35.16 -3.58
CA GLN A 315 -50.35 34.35 -3.03
C GLN A 315 -51.21 33.70 -4.12
N LYS A 316 -51.30 34.29 -5.32
CA LYS A 316 -51.98 33.67 -6.47
C LYS A 316 -51.22 32.45 -7.00
N ASP A 317 -49.90 32.53 -7.06
CA ASP A 317 -49.05 31.42 -7.53
C ASP A 317 -48.91 30.29 -6.50
N PHE A 318 -49.26 30.57 -5.24
CA PHE A 318 -49.16 29.60 -4.16
C PHE A 318 -50.39 28.67 -4.11
N LYS A 319 -50.22 27.44 -4.60
CA LYS A 319 -51.26 26.38 -4.70
C LYS A 319 -52.07 26.14 -3.41
N HIS A 320 -51.46 26.39 -2.24
CA HIS A 320 -52.10 26.18 -0.93
C HIS A 320 -52.31 27.49 -0.15
N SER A 321 -52.43 28.63 -0.86
CA SER A 321 -52.71 29.91 -0.23
C SER A 321 -53.98 29.85 0.61
N LYS A 322 -53.92 30.47 1.78
CA LYS A 322 -55.05 30.66 2.68
C LYS A 322 -55.73 32.02 2.46
N LEU A 323 -55.15 32.88 1.61
CA LEU A 323 -55.68 34.21 1.31
C LEU A 323 -56.87 34.09 0.36
N ASN A 324 -57.94 34.83 0.66
CA ASN A 324 -59.02 35.02 -0.30
C ASN A 324 -58.54 36.02 -1.38
N ASN A 325 -57.89 35.48 -2.41
CA ASN A 325 -57.27 36.28 -3.47
C ASN A 325 -58.29 37.18 -4.18
N ASP A 326 -59.52 36.73 -4.42
CA ASP A 326 -60.54 37.53 -5.11
C ASP A 326 -60.94 38.78 -4.30
N LYS A 327 -61.20 38.61 -2.99
CA LYS A 327 -61.50 39.75 -2.10
C LYS A 327 -60.31 40.68 -1.96
N TYR A 328 -59.11 40.13 -1.80
CA TYR A 328 -57.88 40.91 -1.69
C TYR A 328 -57.65 41.78 -2.94
N SER A 329 -57.76 41.18 -4.14
CA SER A 329 -57.67 41.89 -5.41
C SER A 329 -58.70 43.02 -5.53
N ALA A 330 -59.94 42.79 -5.08
CA ALA A 330 -60.99 43.80 -5.12
C ALA A 330 -60.70 45.00 -4.19
N TYR A 331 -60.24 44.75 -2.96
CA TYR A 331 -59.87 45.81 -2.02
C TYR A 331 -58.64 46.57 -2.51
N LEU A 332 -57.61 45.87 -3.01
CA LEU A 332 -56.41 46.51 -3.56
C LEU A 332 -56.74 47.41 -4.77
N LYS A 333 -57.63 46.96 -5.67
CA LYS A 333 -58.07 47.78 -6.81
C LYS A 333 -58.82 49.03 -6.35
N THR A 334 -59.67 48.92 -5.34
CA THR A 334 -60.39 50.06 -4.75
C THR A 334 -59.41 51.05 -4.12
N LEU A 335 -58.44 50.56 -3.34
CA LEU A 335 -57.38 51.36 -2.73
C LEU A 335 -56.58 52.15 -3.78
N ILE A 336 -56.15 51.49 -4.86
CA ILE A 336 -55.40 52.13 -5.96
C ILE A 336 -56.23 53.25 -6.60
N SER A 337 -57.53 53.01 -6.81
CA SER A 337 -58.44 54.02 -7.36
C SER A 337 -58.61 55.23 -6.43
N GLN A 338 -58.78 55.00 -5.12
CA GLN A 338 -58.91 56.09 -4.14
C GLN A 338 -57.61 56.91 -4.03
N ASN A 339 -56.45 56.23 -4.02
CA ASN A 339 -55.16 56.90 -4.02
C ASN A 339 -54.95 57.76 -5.28
N ALA A 340 -55.40 57.29 -6.45
CA ALA A 340 -55.32 58.08 -7.68
C ALA A 340 -56.13 59.39 -7.57
N THR A 341 -57.35 59.32 -7.00
CA THR A 341 -58.17 60.51 -6.73
C THR A 341 -57.50 61.48 -5.76
N ASN A 342 -56.94 60.97 -4.64
CA ASN A 342 -56.21 61.81 -3.68
C ASN A 342 -54.99 62.48 -4.33
N ASN A 343 -54.23 61.76 -5.14
CA ASN A 343 -53.11 62.31 -5.90
C ASN A 343 -53.56 63.46 -6.81
N GLU A 344 -54.71 63.34 -7.47
CA GLU A 344 -55.26 64.41 -8.29
C GLU A 344 -55.59 65.66 -7.45
N PHE A 345 -56.27 65.48 -6.31
CA PHE A 345 -56.56 66.58 -5.39
C PHE A 345 -55.30 67.26 -4.86
N ILE A 346 -54.32 66.48 -4.39
CA ILE A 346 -53.03 67.01 -3.92
C ILE A 346 -52.32 67.79 -5.04
N ASN A 347 -52.29 67.26 -6.26
CA ASN A 347 -51.69 67.95 -7.40
C ASN A 347 -52.40 69.26 -7.74
N ASN A 348 -53.73 69.29 -7.69
CA ASN A 348 -54.52 70.48 -7.91
C ASN A 348 -54.27 71.52 -6.80
N LYS A 349 -54.17 71.10 -5.54
CA LYS A 349 -53.86 71.98 -4.41
C LYS A 349 -52.46 72.59 -4.47
N VAL A 350 -51.48 71.88 -5.02
CA VAL A 350 -50.13 72.43 -5.26
C VAL A 350 -50.13 73.49 -6.37
N LYS A 351 -50.94 73.27 -7.43
CA LYS A 351 -51.08 74.22 -8.55
C LYS A 351 -51.89 75.46 -8.17
N GLU A 352 -52.94 75.26 -7.37
CA GLU A 352 -53.88 76.29 -6.91
C GLU A 352 -54.03 76.24 -5.38
N PRO A 353 -53.04 76.77 -4.63
CA PRO A 353 -53.03 76.80 -3.16
C PRO A 353 -54.26 77.46 -2.52
N SER A 354 -54.95 78.34 -3.25
CA SER A 354 -56.18 78.98 -2.79
C SER A 354 -57.37 78.01 -2.65
N ARG A 355 -57.35 76.84 -3.31
CA ARG A 355 -58.46 75.88 -3.25
C ARG A 355 -58.57 75.19 -1.90
N ASN A 356 -59.79 75.03 -1.39
CA ASN A 356 -60.06 74.12 -0.28
C ASN A 356 -60.28 72.71 -0.86
N ILE A 357 -59.51 71.73 -0.39
CA ILE A 357 -59.68 70.33 -0.77
C ILE A 357 -59.80 69.43 0.47
N GLU A 358 -60.48 68.30 0.30
CA GLU A 358 -60.57 67.25 1.30
C GLU A 358 -60.11 65.93 0.65
N LEU A 359 -59.13 65.28 1.28
CA LEU A 359 -58.65 63.98 0.83
C LEU A 359 -59.57 62.87 1.36
N GLY A 360 -59.91 61.91 0.50
CA GLY A 360 -60.66 60.73 0.93
C GLY A 360 -59.77 59.82 1.74
N SER A 361 -60.20 59.38 2.92
CA SER A 361 -59.34 58.53 3.73
C SER A 361 -59.19 57.13 3.12
N LEU A 362 -57.96 56.64 3.02
CA LEU A 362 -57.68 55.27 2.58
C LEU A 362 -57.88 54.23 3.69
N LYS A 363 -58.15 54.69 4.92
CA LYS A 363 -58.18 53.86 6.13
C LYS A 363 -59.11 52.65 6.01
N GLU A 364 -60.34 52.84 5.53
CA GLU A 364 -61.31 51.75 5.44
C GLU A 364 -60.81 50.59 4.55
N GLN A 365 -60.25 50.91 3.37
CA GLN A 365 -59.74 49.88 2.47
C GLN A 365 -58.46 49.22 3.02
N LEU A 366 -57.60 49.99 3.68
CA LEU A 366 -56.39 49.48 4.31
C LEU A 366 -56.71 48.56 5.49
N ASP A 367 -57.71 48.91 6.31
CA ASP A 367 -58.20 48.09 7.41
C ASP A 367 -58.79 46.77 6.88
N LEU A 368 -59.60 46.80 5.81
CA LEU A 368 -60.14 45.59 5.16
C LEU A 368 -59.03 44.64 4.64
N ILE A 369 -57.99 45.21 4.02
CA ILE A 369 -56.83 44.44 3.56
C ILE A 369 -56.06 43.85 4.76
N SER A 370 -55.85 44.64 5.80
CA SER A 370 -55.15 44.22 7.03
C SER A 370 -55.91 43.11 7.76
N GLU A 371 -57.24 43.18 7.80
CA GLU A 371 -58.11 42.14 8.38
C GLU A 371 -58.01 40.82 7.60
N LEU A 372 -57.99 40.88 6.26
CA LEU A 372 -57.77 39.69 5.43
C LEU A 372 -56.39 39.05 5.69
N ILE A 373 -55.34 39.87 5.80
CA ILE A 373 -53.98 39.39 6.15
C ILE A 373 -53.98 38.73 7.53
N THR A 374 -54.62 39.36 8.52
CA THR A 374 -54.74 38.84 9.89
C THR A 374 -55.44 37.48 9.91
N THR A 375 -56.58 37.38 9.23
CA THR A 375 -57.36 36.14 9.13
C THR A 375 -56.55 35.03 8.44
N THR A 376 -55.86 35.38 7.35
CA THR A 376 -55.00 34.46 6.60
C THR A 376 -53.86 33.94 7.47
N ASN A 377 -53.19 34.81 8.21
CA ASN A 377 -52.11 34.43 9.11
C ASN A 377 -52.59 33.54 10.26
N SER A 378 -53.82 33.73 10.77
CA SER A 378 -54.42 32.82 11.74
C SER A 378 -54.63 31.41 11.17
N GLU A 379 -55.11 31.30 9.93
CA GLU A 379 -55.27 30.00 9.26
C GLU A 379 -53.92 29.34 8.93
N ILE A 380 -52.90 30.13 8.56
CA ILE A 380 -51.53 29.65 8.38
C ILE A 380 -50.98 29.10 9.71
N GLN A 381 -51.22 29.79 10.83
CA GLN A 381 -50.80 29.33 12.14
C GLN A 381 -51.46 28.01 12.51
N LYS A 382 -52.79 27.89 12.37
CA LYS A 382 -53.52 26.62 12.62
C LYS A 382 -52.95 25.46 11.79
N HIS A 383 -52.66 25.71 10.51
CA HIS A 383 -52.04 24.72 9.63
C HIS A 383 -50.63 24.34 10.11
N ASN A 384 -49.80 25.32 10.45
CA ASN A 384 -48.44 25.07 10.93
C ASN A 384 -48.41 24.35 12.28
N ASP A 385 -49.38 24.58 13.17
CA ASP A 385 -49.51 23.84 14.43
C ASP A 385 -49.81 22.35 14.17
N ILE A 386 -50.66 22.05 13.18
CA ILE A 386 -50.93 20.67 12.73
C ILE A 386 -49.64 20.05 12.16
N VAL A 387 -48.89 20.79 11.33
CA VAL A 387 -47.60 20.34 10.76
C VAL A 387 -46.56 20.08 11.86
N ALA A 388 -46.46 20.95 12.86
CA ALA A 388 -45.51 20.83 13.96
C ALA A 388 -45.82 19.59 14.83
N ASN A 389 -47.11 19.35 15.10
CA ASN A 389 -47.55 18.14 15.79
C ASN A 389 -47.23 16.89 14.96
N PHE A 390 -47.54 16.90 13.66
CA PHE A 390 -47.21 15.80 12.74
C PHE A 390 -45.70 15.50 12.68
N SER A 391 -44.86 16.54 12.60
CA SER A 391 -43.39 16.41 12.62
C SER A 391 -42.89 15.79 13.93
N THR A 392 -43.44 16.24 15.05
CA THR A 392 -43.11 15.72 16.39
C THR A 392 -43.51 14.25 16.53
N GLU A 393 -44.74 13.91 16.13
CA GLU A 393 -45.25 12.55 16.11
C GLU A 393 -44.43 11.64 15.18
N LYS A 394 -43.97 12.15 14.04
CA LYS A 394 -43.06 11.42 13.15
C LYS A 394 -41.72 11.12 13.80
N ILE A 395 -41.10 12.10 14.46
CA ILE A 395 -39.83 11.89 15.20
C ILE A 395 -40.02 10.87 16.32
N ASN A 396 -41.11 10.98 17.07
CA ASN A 396 -41.44 10.06 18.17
C ASN A 396 -41.68 8.64 17.64
N LEU A 397 -42.44 8.49 16.56
CA LEU A 397 -42.68 7.21 15.92
C LEU A 397 -41.37 6.54 15.45
N ILE A 398 -40.47 7.31 14.81
CA ILE A 398 -39.15 6.80 14.39
C ILE A 398 -38.36 6.31 15.61
N LYS A 399 -38.31 7.08 16.72
CA LYS A 399 -37.63 6.66 17.95
C LYS A 399 -38.24 5.38 18.53
N SER A 400 -39.57 5.25 18.55
CA SER A 400 -40.26 4.05 19.03
C SER A 400 -40.02 2.83 18.13
N ILE A 401 -39.94 3.02 16.81
CA ILE A 401 -39.56 1.95 15.87
C ILE A 401 -38.12 1.48 16.14
N TRP A 402 -37.17 2.41 16.28
CA TRP A 402 -35.80 2.04 16.65
C TRP A 402 -35.75 1.36 18.03
N LYS A 403 -36.57 1.79 19.00
CA LYS A 403 -36.68 1.17 20.32
C LYS A 403 -37.15 -0.28 20.24
N LEU A 404 -38.15 -0.56 19.40
CA LEU A 404 -38.62 -1.92 19.14
C LEU A 404 -37.49 -2.80 18.59
N ILE A 405 -36.79 -2.30 17.57
CA ILE A 405 -35.71 -3.02 16.89
C ILE A 405 -34.57 -3.36 17.87
N ILE A 406 -34.12 -2.39 18.67
CA ILE A 406 -33.00 -2.62 19.60
C ILE A 406 -33.38 -3.59 20.72
N GLU A 407 -34.64 -3.62 21.17
CA GLU A 407 -35.07 -4.54 22.22
C GLU A 407 -35.21 -5.97 21.67
N GLU A 408 -35.69 -6.12 20.42
CA GLU A 408 -35.77 -7.44 19.76
C GLU A 408 -34.38 -8.06 19.54
N PHE A 409 -33.38 -7.26 19.14
CA PHE A 409 -32.01 -7.71 18.84
C PHE A 409 -31.00 -7.42 19.96
N LYS A 410 -31.48 -7.19 21.18
CA LYS A 410 -30.66 -6.75 22.32
C LYS A 410 -29.53 -7.71 22.66
N SER A 411 -29.81 -9.01 22.67
CA SER A 411 -28.82 -10.05 22.96
C SER A 411 -27.68 -10.06 21.92
N ASP A 412 -28.01 -9.93 20.64
CA ASP A 412 -27.04 -9.87 19.54
C ASP A 412 -26.16 -8.63 19.64
N ILE A 413 -26.74 -7.47 19.93
CA ILE A 413 -26.01 -6.20 20.09
C ILE A 413 -25.08 -6.25 21.32
N ILE A 414 -25.54 -6.78 22.45
CA ILE A 414 -24.72 -6.94 23.67
C ILE A 414 -23.55 -7.89 23.40
N LYS A 415 -23.82 -9.03 22.75
CA LYS A 415 -22.79 -10.00 22.39
C LYS A 415 -21.72 -9.36 21.51
N TYR A 416 -22.13 -8.68 20.44
CA TYR A 416 -21.21 -7.96 19.55
C TYR A 416 -20.34 -6.95 20.30
N ASN A 417 -20.94 -6.11 21.15
CA ASN A 417 -20.20 -5.10 21.91
C ASN A 417 -19.19 -5.73 22.89
N ASN A 418 -19.54 -6.84 23.54
CA ASN A 418 -18.65 -7.56 24.44
C ASN A 418 -17.50 -8.22 23.69
N ASP A 419 -17.79 -8.89 22.57
CA ASP A 419 -16.77 -9.54 21.72
C ASP A 419 -15.80 -8.49 21.16
N LEU A 420 -16.32 -7.36 20.66
CA LEU A 420 -15.52 -6.25 20.15
C LEU A 420 -14.60 -5.67 21.24
N LYS A 421 -15.15 -5.44 22.45
CA LYS A 421 -14.38 -4.92 23.59
C LYS A 421 -13.28 -5.90 24.01
N GLY A 422 -13.56 -7.20 24.05
CA GLY A 422 -12.59 -8.24 24.37
C GLY A 422 -11.45 -8.31 23.37
N LEU A 423 -11.77 -8.31 22.06
CA LEU A 423 -10.77 -8.30 20.99
C LEU A 423 -9.91 -7.04 21.04
N GLN A 424 -10.52 -5.87 21.24
CA GLN A 424 -9.80 -4.60 21.29
C GLN A 424 -8.87 -4.50 22.50
N ALA A 425 -9.29 -5.00 23.67
CA ALA A 425 -8.41 -5.11 24.83
C ALA A 425 -7.23 -6.06 24.59
N GLY A 426 -7.47 -7.21 23.93
CA GLY A 426 -6.42 -8.16 23.55
C GLY A 426 -5.39 -7.57 22.58
N ILE A 427 -5.86 -6.85 21.55
CA ILE A 427 -5.02 -6.14 20.58
C ILE A 427 -4.14 -5.11 21.28
N THR A 428 -4.73 -4.25 22.12
CA THR A 428 -3.98 -3.23 22.88
C THR A 428 -2.93 -3.85 23.80
N SER A 429 -3.27 -4.94 24.50
CA SER A 429 -2.30 -5.66 25.36
C SER A 429 -1.13 -6.23 24.55
N LEU A 430 -1.41 -6.84 23.40
CA LEU A 430 -0.38 -7.40 22.51
C LEU A 430 0.52 -6.29 21.93
N GLN A 431 -0.05 -5.16 21.54
CA GLN A 431 0.72 -4.02 21.03
C GLN A 431 1.72 -3.51 22.09
N THR A 432 1.26 -3.30 23.33
CA THR A 432 2.15 -2.91 24.44
C THR A 432 3.29 -3.90 24.65
N GLN A 433 3.01 -5.22 24.56
CA GLN A 433 4.04 -6.24 24.68
C GLN A 433 5.04 -6.23 23.52
N ILE A 434 4.58 -5.96 22.30
CA ILE A 434 5.45 -5.82 21.11
C ILE A 434 6.38 -4.62 21.28
N ASP A 435 5.85 -3.49 21.74
CA ASP A 435 6.63 -2.26 21.93
C ASP A 435 7.72 -2.41 22.99
N LEU A 436 7.41 -3.10 24.10
CA LEU A 436 8.39 -3.46 25.12
C LEU A 436 9.50 -4.35 24.54
N LYS A 437 9.14 -5.38 23.77
CA LYS A 437 10.10 -6.29 23.15
C LYS A 437 10.99 -5.60 22.12
N LEU A 438 10.45 -4.64 21.37
CA LEU A 438 11.22 -3.81 20.44
C LEU A 438 12.25 -2.93 21.17
N LYS A 439 11.89 -2.37 22.34
CA LYS A 439 12.83 -1.63 23.19
C LYS A 439 13.95 -2.53 23.70
N GLU A 440 13.61 -3.68 24.28
CA GLU A 440 14.59 -4.68 24.75
C GLU A 440 15.55 -5.08 23.61
N HIS A 441 15.01 -5.29 22.41
CA HIS A 441 15.81 -5.66 21.23
C HIS A 441 16.76 -4.54 20.82
N GLY A 442 16.30 -3.27 20.82
CA GLY A 442 17.15 -2.12 20.51
C GLY A 442 18.31 -1.97 21.50
N ILE A 443 18.06 -2.16 22.79
CA ILE A 443 19.08 -2.08 23.85
C ILE A 443 20.12 -3.18 23.65
N LEU A 444 19.69 -4.43 23.55
CA LEU A 444 20.59 -5.58 23.44
C LEU A 444 21.41 -5.53 22.14
N LYS A 445 20.80 -5.11 21.02
CA LYS A 445 21.52 -4.90 19.75
C LYS A 445 22.59 -3.82 19.88
N SER A 446 22.30 -2.71 20.56
CA SER A 446 23.28 -1.65 20.81
C SER A 446 24.45 -2.13 21.67
N GLU A 447 24.16 -2.94 22.69
CA GLU A 447 25.19 -3.55 23.54
C GLU A 447 26.10 -4.49 22.75
N ILE A 448 25.53 -5.37 21.92
CA ILE A 448 26.29 -6.25 21.02
C ILE A 448 27.18 -5.42 20.08
N ASN A 449 26.65 -4.35 19.50
CA ASN A 449 27.42 -3.48 18.62
C ASN A 449 28.60 -2.82 19.36
N ASN A 450 28.40 -2.33 20.58
CA ASN A 450 29.47 -1.74 21.38
C ASN A 450 30.54 -2.76 21.77
N LEU A 451 30.14 -3.98 22.12
CA LEU A 451 31.08 -5.07 22.40
C LEU A 451 31.91 -5.41 21.15
N ASN A 452 31.28 -5.51 19.98
CA ASN A 452 31.97 -5.76 18.72
C ASN A 452 33.02 -4.67 18.42
N LYS A 453 32.70 -3.38 18.58
CA LYS A 453 33.64 -2.28 18.33
C LYS A 453 34.96 -2.42 19.10
N ASN A 454 34.91 -2.95 20.32
CA ASN A 454 36.08 -3.07 21.20
C ASN A 454 36.97 -4.27 20.89
N VAL A 455 36.52 -5.22 20.08
CA VAL A 455 37.23 -6.50 19.86
C VAL A 455 37.50 -6.82 18.39
N THR A 456 37.04 -5.97 17.47
CA THR A 456 37.22 -6.15 16.03
C THR A 456 38.41 -5.37 15.51
N SER A 457 39.27 -6.04 14.75
CA SER A 457 40.43 -5.46 14.09
C SER A 457 40.54 -5.99 12.66
N ILE A 458 41.22 -5.23 11.80
CA ILE A 458 41.44 -5.63 10.40
C ILE A 458 42.79 -6.35 10.24
N GLN A 459 43.79 -6.00 11.06
CA GLN A 459 45.14 -6.53 10.94
C GLN A 459 45.22 -8.07 11.07
N PRO A 460 44.49 -8.73 12.00
CA PRO A 460 44.48 -10.20 12.08
C PRO A 460 44.02 -10.87 10.78
N THR A 461 43.06 -10.27 10.09
CA THR A 461 42.53 -10.78 8.82
C THR A 461 43.62 -10.81 7.75
N ILE A 462 44.39 -9.72 7.63
CA ILE A 462 45.46 -9.61 6.63
C ILE A 462 46.65 -10.49 6.98
N ASN A 463 47.00 -10.57 8.26
CA ASN A 463 48.02 -11.50 8.74
C ASN A 463 47.65 -12.95 8.38
N GLU A 464 46.38 -13.33 8.53
CA GLU A 464 45.89 -14.66 8.18
C GLU A 464 45.91 -14.91 6.66
N ILE A 465 45.50 -13.94 5.84
CA ILE A 465 45.59 -14.09 4.37
C ILE A 465 47.06 -14.25 3.95
N ASN A 466 47.96 -13.40 4.43
CA ASN A 466 49.38 -13.50 4.12
C ASN A 466 50.00 -14.81 4.64
N ARG A 467 49.57 -15.30 5.82
CA ARG A 467 49.99 -16.60 6.35
C ARG A 467 49.55 -17.74 5.42
N LEU A 468 48.31 -17.73 4.95
CA LEU A 468 47.80 -18.73 4.01
C LEU A 468 48.54 -18.65 2.67
N LEU A 469 48.73 -17.45 2.10
CA LEU A 469 49.52 -17.26 0.87
C LEU A 469 50.93 -17.86 1.00
N LYS A 470 51.67 -17.52 2.06
CA LYS A 470 53.01 -18.05 2.34
C LYS A 470 53.01 -19.57 2.55
N SER A 471 52.03 -20.10 3.30
CA SER A 471 51.91 -21.55 3.57
C SER A 471 51.66 -22.37 2.30
N TYR A 472 51.07 -21.74 1.28
CA TYR A 472 50.72 -22.39 0.01
C TYR A 472 51.69 -22.05 -1.14
N GLY A 473 52.82 -21.40 -0.84
CA GLY A 473 53.90 -21.16 -1.81
C GLY A 473 53.78 -19.87 -2.64
N PHE A 474 52.82 -18.99 -2.33
CA PHE A 474 52.73 -17.65 -2.94
C PHE A 474 53.65 -16.70 -2.17
N LEU A 475 54.91 -16.61 -2.61
CA LEU A 475 55.95 -15.81 -1.93
C LEU A 475 56.24 -14.47 -2.62
N ASN A 476 55.89 -14.35 -3.90
CA ASN A 476 56.21 -13.23 -4.81
C ASN A 476 55.34 -11.97 -4.63
N PHE A 477 54.41 -11.96 -3.68
CA PHE A 477 53.61 -10.80 -3.29
C PHE A 477 53.04 -10.96 -1.87
N GLU A 478 52.67 -9.84 -1.26
CA GLU A 478 51.93 -9.81 0.00
C GLU A 478 50.91 -8.66 0.06
N ILE A 479 49.91 -8.80 0.93
CA ILE A 479 48.91 -7.76 1.18
C ILE A 479 49.42 -6.83 2.29
N VAL A 480 49.52 -5.54 2.00
CA VAL A 480 50.01 -4.51 2.92
C VAL A 480 49.00 -3.36 3.05
N PRO A 481 49.03 -2.56 4.14
CA PRO A 481 48.18 -1.39 4.26
C PRO A 481 48.36 -0.42 3.08
N ALA A 482 47.25 0.10 2.55
CA ALA A 482 47.28 1.17 1.57
C ALA A 482 47.50 2.52 2.26
N THR A 483 47.73 3.57 1.47
CA THR A 483 47.80 4.96 1.97
C THR A 483 46.48 5.48 2.53
N GLU A 484 45.37 4.86 2.14
CA GLU A 484 44.02 5.17 2.61
C GLU A 484 43.67 4.28 3.81
N GLU A 485 43.24 4.89 4.91
CA GLU A 485 42.90 4.18 6.14
C GLU A 485 41.79 3.15 5.93
N GLY A 486 41.99 1.93 6.43
CA GLY A 486 41.03 0.84 6.27
C GLY A 486 41.08 0.14 4.91
N PHE A 487 42.00 0.51 4.01
CA PHE A 487 42.23 -0.19 2.74
C PHE A 487 43.61 -0.87 2.71
N TYR A 488 43.73 -1.89 1.87
CA TYR A 488 44.94 -2.66 1.65
C TYR A 488 45.27 -2.71 0.16
N GLN A 489 46.54 -2.89 -0.14
CA GLN A 489 47.07 -3.04 -1.49
C GLN A 489 47.99 -4.26 -1.55
N ILE A 490 48.26 -4.74 -2.76
CA ILE A 490 49.10 -5.92 -2.98
C ILE A 490 50.43 -5.43 -3.51
N ASN A 491 51.50 -5.73 -2.79
CA ASN A 491 52.85 -5.35 -3.16
C ASN A 491 53.66 -6.57 -3.60
N ARG A 492 54.53 -6.37 -4.58
CA ARG A 492 55.62 -7.30 -4.93
C ARG A 492 56.74 -7.19 -3.89
N GLU A 493 57.66 -8.16 -3.92
CA GLU A 493 58.84 -8.17 -3.02
C GLU A 493 59.71 -6.91 -3.17
N ASP A 494 59.73 -6.29 -4.35
CA ASP A 494 60.44 -5.04 -4.64
C ASP A 494 59.70 -3.77 -4.15
N GLY A 495 58.54 -3.94 -3.52
CA GLY A 495 57.71 -2.86 -3.00
C GLY A 495 56.78 -2.19 -4.02
N THR A 496 56.77 -2.65 -5.27
CA THR A 496 55.87 -2.12 -6.31
C THR A 496 54.45 -2.68 -6.21
N ILE A 497 53.45 -1.94 -6.70
CA ILE A 497 52.04 -2.36 -6.68
C ILE A 497 51.83 -3.47 -7.72
N ALA A 498 51.30 -4.61 -7.28
CA ALA A 498 51.21 -5.82 -8.09
C ALA A 498 49.99 -5.88 -9.03
N GLU A 499 49.00 -4.99 -8.90
CA GLU A 499 47.67 -5.05 -9.53
C GLU A 499 47.67 -5.52 -11.00
N ASN A 500 48.48 -4.88 -11.86
CA ASN A 500 48.52 -5.17 -13.30
C ASN A 500 49.48 -6.32 -13.69
N THR A 501 50.16 -6.92 -12.71
CA THR A 501 51.19 -7.95 -12.94
C THR A 501 50.81 -9.32 -12.39
N LEU A 502 49.71 -9.41 -11.62
CA LEU A 502 49.22 -10.68 -11.09
C LEU A 502 48.63 -11.53 -12.21
N SER A 503 48.92 -12.82 -12.19
CA SER A 503 48.25 -13.80 -13.04
C SER A 503 46.79 -13.99 -12.63
N GLU A 504 45.96 -14.45 -13.58
CA GLU A 504 44.57 -14.81 -13.32
C GLU A 504 44.41 -15.81 -12.16
N GLY A 505 45.37 -16.74 -12.01
CA GLY A 505 45.39 -17.71 -10.93
C GLY A 505 45.65 -17.06 -9.56
N GLU A 506 46.62 -16.14 -9.48
CA GLU A 506 46.91 -15.38 -8.25
C GLU A 506 45.71 -14.53 -7.85
N ILE A 507 45.10 -13.79 -8.79
CA ILE A 507 43.90 -12.97 -8.52
C ILE A 507 42.76 -13.86 -8.00
N THR A 508 42.51 -15.00 -8.64
CA THR A 508 41.46 -15.93 -8.24
C THR A 508 41.71 -16.46 -6.83
N PHE A 509 42.95 -16.82 -6.49
CA PHE A 509 43.27 -17.32 -5.16
C PHE A 509 43.19 -16.26 -4.06
N ILE A 510 43.75 -15.06 -4.27
CA ILE A 510 43.70 -13.99 -3.26
C ILE A 510 42.25 -13.52 -3.05
N THR A 511 41.47 -13.32 -4.13
CA THR A 511 40.04 -12.97 -4.01
C THR A 511 39.25 -14.04 -3.25
N PHE A 512 39.62 -15.31 -3.42
CA PHE A 512 38.99 -16.41 -2.70
C PHE A 512 39.35 -16.39 -1.21
N LEU A 513 40.62 -16.21 -0.85
CA LEU A 513 41.03 -16.03 0.55
C LEU A 513 40.35 -14.82 1.19
N TYR A 514 40.27 -13.70 0.46
CA TYR A 514 39.54 -12.52 0.89
C TYR A 514 38.06 -12.83 1.14
N PHE A 515 37.39 -13.56 0.24
CA PHE A 515 36.01 -14.03 0.43
C PHE A 515 35.85 -14.92 1.66
N LEU A 516 36.79 -15.84 1.91
CA LEU A 516 36.75 -16.70 3.10
C LEU A 516 36.85 -15.91 4.39
N GLN A 517 37.73 -14.90 4.43
CA GLN A 517 37.83 -14.03 5.60
C GLN A 517 36.59 -13.16 5.76
N LEU A 518 36.05 -12.64 4.65
CA LEU A 518 34.81 -11.89 4.68
C LEU A 518 33.66 -12.76 5.15
N ALA A 519 33.63 -14.06 4.83
CA ALA A 519 32.64 -15.00 5.35
C ALA A 519 32.72 -15.21 6.87
N LYS A 520 33.92 -15.07 7.46
CA LYS A 520 34.16 -15.16 8.90
C LYS A 520 33.98 -13.82 9.64
N GLY A 521 34.03 -12.69 8.92
CA GLY A 521 33.97 -11.34 9.48
C GLY A 521 32.93 -10.44 8.81
N GLY A 522 33.20 -9.14 8.77
CA GLY A 522 32.31 -8.14 8.18
C GLY A 522 33.06 -6.99 7.51
N VAL A 523 32.36 -6.25 6.66
CA VAL A 523 32.89 -4.99 6.06
C VAL A 523 32.89 -3.83 7.06
N SER A 524 32.20 -4.01 8.20
CA SER A 524 32.15 -3.06 9.31
C SER A 524 32.14 -3.80 10.64
N GLN A 525 32.49 -3.10 11.71
CA GLN A 525 32.45 -3.63 13.08
C GLN A 525 31.06 -4.17 13.47
N GLU A 526 29.99 -3.61 12.89
CA GLU A 526 28.60 -4.00 13.17
C GLU A 526 28.19 -5.29 12.44
N THR A 527 28.84 -5.64 11.34
CA THR A 527 28.46 -6.78 10.48
C THR A 527 29.30 -8.03 10.72
N VAL A 528 30.27 -7.98 11.65
CA VAL A 528 31.20 -9.09 11.93
C VAL A 528 30.47 -10.37 12.34
N ASN A 529 29.42 -10.24 13.15
CA ASN A 529 28.62 -11.36 13.65
C ASN A 529 27.32 -11.62 12.88
N GLU A 530 27.16 -11.01 11.71
CA GLU A 530 25.95 -11.18 10.91
C GLU A 530 25.85 -12.59 10.31
N GLU A 531 24.74 -13.27 10.61
CA GLU A 531 24.44 -14.58 10.05
C GLU A 531 24.19 -14.50 8.54
N ARG A 532 24.81 -15.41 7.78
CA ARG A 532 24.81 -15.35 6.32
C ARG A 532 24.74 -16.69 5.60
N ILE A 533 24.37 -16.61 4.33
CA ILE A 533 24.40 -17.69 3.35
C ILE A 533 25.58 -17.45 2.42
N LEU A 534 26.39 -18.48 2.21
CA LEU A 534 27.45 -18.45 1.21
C LEU A 534 26.99 -19.09 -0.08
N VAL A 535 27.26 -18.40 -1.19
CA VAL A 535 27.08 -18.93 -2.53
C VAL A 535 28.44 -18.90 -3.21
N ILE A 536 28.93 -20.04 -3.67
CA ILE A 536 30.27 -20.17 -4.24
C ILE A 536 30.11 -20.69 -5.67
N ASP A 537 30.34 -19.84 -6.67
CA ASP A 537 30.24 -20.19 -8.09
C ASP A 537 31.64 -20.33 -8.71
N ASP A 538 31.99 -21.58 -9.03
CA ASP A 538 33.23 -21.98 -9.71
C ASP A 538 34.51 -21.32 -9.16
N PRO A 539 34.89 -21.63 -7.89
CA PRO A 539 35.98 -20.95 -7.19
C PRO A 539 37.38 -21.27 -7.71
N ILE A 540 37.48 -22.22 -8.64
CA ILE A 540 38.75 -22.77 -9.15
C ILE A 540 38.97 -22.53 -10.66
N SER A 541 38.19 -21.64 -11.27
CA SER A 541 38.37 -21.31 -12.68
C SER A 541 39.80 -20.80 -12.91
N SER A 542 40.54 -21.41 -13.84
CA SER A 542 41.93 -21.03 -14.17
C SER A 542 43.00 -21.32 -13.10
N LEU A 543 42.73 -22.20 -12.14
CA LEU A 543 43.71 -22.65 -11.13
C LEU A 543 44.39 -23.97 -11.54
N ASP A 544 45.64 -24.14 -11.12
CA ASP A 544 46.37 -25.40 -11.29
C ASP A 544 45.84 -26.52 -10.37
N SER A 545 46.31 -27.75 -10.59
CA SER A 545 45.89 -28.91 -9.79
C SER A 545 46.26 -28.79 -8.31
N SER A 546 47.35 -28.11 -7.95
CA SER A 546 47.77 -27.92 -6.56
C SER A 546 46.82 -27.00 -5.79
N VAL A 547 46.44 -25.86 -6.39
CA VAL A 547 45.56 -24.88 -5.76
C VAL A 547 44.13 -25.43 -5.64
N LEU A 548 43.69 -26.30 -6.56
CA LEU A 548 42.40 -27.00 -6.46
C LEU A 548 42.24 -27.74 -5.12
N PHE A 549 43.27 -28.49 -4.67
CA PHE A 549 43.22 -29.22 -3.41
C PHE A 549 43.16 -28.29 -2.19
N ILE A 550 43.86 -27.17 -2.26
CA ILE A 550 43.89 -26.15 -1.21
C ILE A 550 42.50 -25.52 -1.05
N VAL A 551 41.91 -25.04 -2.15
CA VAL A 551 40.57 -24.46 -2.18
C VAL A 551 39.53 -25.47 -1.69
N SER A 552 39.63 -26.74 -2.13
CA SER A 552 38.75 -27.82 -1.67
C SER A 552 38.83 -28.02 -0.16
N THR A 553 40.03 -27.99 0.41
CA THR A 553 40.26 -28.17 1.85
C THR A 553 39.66 -27.03 2.67
N LEU A 554 39.87 -25.79 2.24
CA LEU A 554 39.32 -24.60 2.90
C LEU A 554 37.78 -24.61 2.89
N ILE A 555 37.16 -25.04 1.79
CA ILE A 555 35.70 -25.15 1.70
C ILE A 555 35.17 -26.31 2.54
N LYS A 556 35.87 -27.46 2.60
CA LYS A 556 35.50 -28.57 3.49
C LYS A 556 35.47 -28.15 4.96
N GLU A 557 36.43 -27.33 5.39
CA GLU A 557 36.43 -26.78 6.75
C GLU A 557 35.20 -25.89 7.00
N LEU A 558 34.84 -25.01 6.06
CA LEU A 558 33.61 -24.24 6.14
C LEU A 558 32.37 -25.13 6.22
N ILE A 559 32.27 -26.14 5.36
CA ILE A 559 31.17 -27.11 5.33
C ILE A 559 31.03 -27.81 6.69
N LYS A 560 32.15 -28.25 7.28
CA LYS A 560 32.18 -28.88 8.60
C LYS A 560 31.65 -27.94 9.68
N ASN A 561 32.06 -26.67 9.66
CA ASN A 561 31.61 -25.67 10.62
C ASN A 561 30.10 -25.43 10.50
N VAL A 562 29.59 -25.26 9.27
CA VAL A 562 28.15 -25.07 9.02
C VAL A 562 27.32 -26.28 9.47
N LYS A 563 27.79 -27.51 9.23
CA LYS A 563 27.08 -28.72 9.69
C LYS A 563 27.01 -28.82 11.21
N ASN A 564 28.04 -28.37 11.91
CA ASN A 564 28.14 -28.36 13.37
C ASN A 564 27.59 -27.08 14.02
N ASP A 565 26.94 -26.19 13.27
CA ASP A 565 26.41 -24.90 13.74
C ASP A 565 27.48 -23.96 14.35
N VAL A 566 28.73 -24.08 13.89
CA VAL A 566 29.85 -23.25 14.32
C VAL A 566 29.99 -22.04 13.40
N GLY A 567 29.98 -20.85 14.00
CA GLY A 567 30.17 -19.57 13.30
C GLY A 567 28.92 -18.97 12.66
N ASN A 568 29.13 -17.94 11.84
CA ASN A 568 28.07 -17.06 11.33
C ASN A 568 27.46 -17.56 10.01
N VAL A 569 28.08 -18.56 9.36
CA VAL A 569 27.55 -19.12 8.12
C VAL A 569 26.48 -20.17 8.44
N LYS A 570 25.27 -19.98 7.91
CA LYS A 570 24.13 -20.89 8.15
C LYS A 570 23.81 -21.81 7.00
N GLN A 571 24.27 -21.50 5.79
CA GLN A 571 24.02 -22.30 4.60
C GLN A 571 25.09 -22.06 3.55
N ILE A 572 25.45 -23.12 2.80
CA ILE A 572 26.36 -23.08 1.67
C ILE A 572 25.64 -23.62 0.43
N ILE A 573 25.74 -22.89 -0.68
CA ILE A 573 25.34 -23.33 -2.02
C ILE A 573 26.58 -23.25 -2.90
N LEU A 574 27.15 -24.41 -3.25
CA LEU A 574 28.32 -24.50 -4.11
C LEU A 574 27.90 -24.90 -5.52
N LEU A 575 28.28 -24.11 -6.50
CA LEU A 575 28.05 -24.37 -7.91
C LEU A 575 29.39 -24.64 -8.59
N THR A 576 29.50 -25.73 -9.36
CA THR A 576 30.72 -25.96 -10.14
C THR A 576 30.52 -26.77 -11.42
N HIS A 577 31.43 -26.60 -12.39
CA HIS A 577 31.57 -27.48 -13.56
C HIS A 577 32.70 -28.50 -13.45
N ASN A 578 33.61 -28.35 -12.49
CA ASN A 578 34.80 -29.20 -12.39
C ASN A 578 34.48 -30.48 -11.60
N VAL A 579 34.61 -31.64 -12.27
CA VAL A 579 34.29 -32.95 -11.71
C VAL A 579 35.21 -33.31 -10.53
N TYR A 580 36.51 -33.06 -10.65
CA TYR A 580 37.48 -33.38 -9.59
C TYR A 580 37.23 -32.54 -8.35
N PHE A 581 37.07 -31.23 -8.52
CA PHE A 581 36.77 -30.32 -7.42
C PHE A 581 35.45 -30.66 -6.74
N HIS A 582 34.39 -30.92 -7.52
CA HIS A 582 33.09 -31.37 -6.97
C HIS A 582 33.25 -32.64 -6.15
N LYS A 583 33.93 -33.66 -6.68
CA LYS A 583 34.16 -34.92 -5.97
C LYS A 583 34.95 -34.70 -4.69
N GLU A 584 36.02 -33.91 -4.77
CA GLU A 584 36.83 -33.59 -3.62
C GLU A 584 36.01 -32.88 -2.55
N VAL A 585 35.43 -31.72 -2.84
CA VAL A 585 34.72 -30.89 -1.85
C VAL A 585 33.49 -31.58 -1.24
N SER A 586 32.82 -32.46 -2.00
CA SER A 586 31.65 -33.21 -1.53
C SER A 586 31.98 -34.53 -0.82
N TYR A 587 33.25 -34.94 -0.81
CA TYR A 587 33.68 -36.16 -0.13
C TYR A 587 33.75 -35.95 1.39
N GLU A 588 32.96 -36.74 2.14
CA GLU A 588 32.83 -36.65 3.60
C GLU A 588 33.40 -37.88 4.34
N GLY A 589 34.05 -38.81 3.63
CA GLY A 589 34.59 -40.04 4.21
C GLY A 589 33.53 -41.02 4.77
N LEU A 590 33.98 -42.02 5.52
CA LEU A 590 33.15 -43.09 6.11
C LEU A 590 32.42 -42.65 7.40
N ASN A 591 32.96 -41.67 8.15
CA ASN A 591 32.39 -41.19 9.42
C ASN A 591 31.50 -39.96 9.22
N ARG A 592 30.36 -40.14 8.56
CA ARG A 592 29.39 -39.07 8.29
C ARG A 592 28.67 -38.67 9.58
N LYS A 593 28.89 -37.44 10.06
CA LYS A 593 28.12 -36.82 11.17
C LYS A 593 27.40 -35.57 10.67
N GLY A 594 26.14 -35.38 11.08
CA GLY A 594 25.31 -34.22 10.75
C GLY A 594 24.37 -34.39 9.55
N GLU A 595 23.73 -33.28 9.12
CA GLU A 595 22.79 -33.27 8.00
C GLU A 595 23.48 -33.62 6.68
N LYS A 596 22.84 -34.47 5.85
CA LYS A 596 23.37 -34.86 4.54
C LYS A 596 23.25 -33.71 3.54
N SER A 597 24.32 -33.49 2.80
CA SER A 597 24.39 -32.53 1.70
C SER A 597 23.44 -32.94 0.58
N GLN A 598 22.84 -31.96 -0.11
CA GLN A 598 21.94 -32.21 -1.23
C GLN A 598 22.62 -31.93 -2.57
N PHE A 599 22.24 -32.68 -3.60
CA PHE A 599 22.88 -32.63 -4.92
C PHE A 599 21.88 -32.34 -6.05
N TRP A 600 22.31 -31.50 -6.99
CA TRP A 600 21.59 -31.18 -8.21
C TRP A 600 22.51 -31.19 -9.43
N ILE A 601 21.96 -31.56 -10.59
CA ILE A 601 22.61 -31.40 -11.90
C ILE A 601 21.86 -30.37 -12.74
N LEU A 602 22.56 -29.32 -13.16
CA LEU A 602 22.07 -28.28 -14.07
C LEU A 602 22.52 -28.59 -15.51
N ARG A 603 21.56 -28.84 -16.40
CA ARG A 603 21.78 -29.16 -17.82
C ARG A 603 21.23 -28.07 -18.71
N LYS A 604 21.78 -27.92 -19.92
CA LYS A 604 21.25 -27.03 -20.95
C LYS A 604 21.03 -27.80 -22.24
N ASN A 605 19.76 -27.94 -22.61
CA ASN A 605 19.33 -28.61 -23.83
C ASN A 605 18.59 -27.60 -24.71
N ASN A 606 18.91 -27.52 -25.99
CA ASN A 606 18.24 -26.61 -26.94
C ASN A 606 18.10 -25.16 -26.43
N LYS A 607 19.19 -24.62 -25.87
CA LYS A 607 19.29 -23.28 -25.26
C LYS A 607 18.55 -23.10 -23.92
N ILE A 608 17.80 -24.09 -23.45
CA ILE A 608 17.01 -24.03 -22.21
C ILE A 608 17.71 -24.78 -21.08
N SER A 609 17.86 -24.14 -19.93
CA SER A 609 18.41 -24.72 -18.71
C SER A 609 17.35 -25.50 -17.93
N THR A 610 17.70 -26.69 -17.48
CA THR A 610 16.86 -27.58 -16.64
C THR A 610 17.68 -28.07 -15.45
N ILE A 611 17.04 -28.29 -14.30
CA ILE A 611 17.69 -28.79 -13.10
C ILE A 611 17.11 -30.14 -12.68
N GLN A 612 17.98 -31.09 -12.37
CA GLN A 612 17.65 -32.41 -11.85
C GLN A 612 18.05 -32.48 -10.39
N PHE A 613 17.14 -32.95 -9.52
CA PHE A 613 17.43 -33.22 -8.11
C PHE A 613 17.90 -34.67 -7.93
N ASN A 614 18.98 -34.85 -7.19
CA ASN A 614 19.60 -36.17 -6.94
C ASN A 614 19.60 -36.55 -5.44
N GLY A 615 18.93 -35.78 -4.58
CA GLY A 615 18.85 -36.07 -3.14
C GLY A 615 20.19 -35.98 -2.44
N ASP A 616 20.45 -36.92 -1.54
CA ASP A 616 21.69 -37.06 -0.77
C ASP A 616 22.75 -37.95 -1.46
N ILE A 617 22.47 -38.39 -2.69
CA ILE A 617 23.37 -39.21 -3.50
C ILE A 617 24.12 -38.30 -4.46
N ASN A 618 25.45 -38.26 -4.34
CA ASN A 618 26.27 -37.52 -5.30
C ASN A 618 26.17 -38.18 -6.69
N PRO A 619 25.63 -37.49 -7.71
CA PRO A 619 25.42 -38.08 -9.02
C PRO A 619 26.68 -38.05 -9.91
N ILE A 620 27.74 -37.37 -9.46
CA ILE A 620 28.98 -37.23 -10.21
C ILE A 620 29.88 -38.42 -9.90
N GLN A 621 29.93 -39.34 -10.88
CA GLN A 621 30.69 -40.58 -10.81
C GLN A 621 32.07 -40.42 -11.46
N SER A 622 33.08 -41.13 -10.94
CA SER A 622 34.38 -41.21 -11.62
C SER A 622 34.28 -41.98 -12.94
N SER A 623 35.21 -41.76 -13.87
CA SER A 623 35.28 -42.54 -15.11
C SER A 623 35.36 -44.05 -14.84
N TYR A 624 35.95 -44.46 -13.71
CA TYR A 624 35.99 -45.86 -13.28
C TYR A 624 34.62 -46.37 -12.82
N GLU A 625 33.90 -45.62 -11.98
CA GLU A 625 32.53 -45.95 -11.57
C GLU A 625 31.55 -46.02 -12.75
N LEU A 626 31.76 -45.21 -13.79
CA LEU A 626 30.98 -45.25 -15.03
C LEU A 626 31.18 -46.57 -15.81
N LEU A 627 32.42 -47.10 -15.86
CA LEU A 627 32.67 -48.41 -16.46
C LEU A 627 31.90 -49.52 -15.73
N TRP A 628 31.87 -49.47 -14.39
CA TRP A 628 31.09 -50.44 -13.61
C TRP A 628 29.57 -50.26 -13.80
N ARG A 629 29.08 -49.04 -14.03
CA ARG A 629 27.67 -48.82 -14.38
C ARG A 629 27.31 -49.46 -15.72
N GLU A 630 28.19 -49.33 -16.71
CA GLU A 630 28.02 -49.94 -18.03
C GLU A 630 27.93 -51.46 -17.93
N ILE A 631 28.70 -52.10 -17.05
CA ILE A 631 28.51 -53.51 -16.71
C ILE A 631 27.16 -53.76 -16.03
N ARG A 632 26.73 -52.95 -15.06
CA ARG A 632 25.44 -53.18 -14.37
C ARG A 632 24.22 -53.03 -15.30
N GLU A 633 24.32 -52.18 -16.31
CA GLU A 633 23.22 -51.81 -17.20
C GLU A 633 23.38 -52.42 -18.60
N TRP A 634 24.27 -53.40 -18.78
CA TRP A 634 24.66 -53.93 -20.09
C TRP A 634 23.49 -54.47 -20.91
N GLU A 635 22.53 -55.14 -20.26
CA GLU A 635 21.30 -55.66 -20.88
C GLU A 635 20.40 -54.54 -21.43
N ARG A 636 20.51 -53.33 -20.88
CA ARG A 636 19.78 -52.13 -21.36
C ARG A 636 20.55 -51.38 -22.44
N ASN A 637 21.85 -51.63 -22.55
CA ASN A 637 22.80 -50.86 -23.38
C ASN A 637 23.51 -51.78 -24.39
N SER A 638 22.76 -52.46 -25.27
CA SER A 638 23.21 -53.29 -26.42
C SER A 638 24.38 -54.29 -26.24
N GLY A 639 25.05 -54.36 -25.09
CA GLY A 639 26.24 -55.17 -24.82
C GLY A 639 27.51 -54.79 -25.58
N ILE A 640 27.45 -53.89 -26.57
CA ILE A 640 28.52 -53.67 -27.57
C ILE A 640 29.85 -53.22 -26.93
N THR A 641 29.78 -52.41 -25.88
CA THR A 641 30.97 -51.83 -25.24
C THR A 641 31.60 -52.70 -24.17
N ILE A 642 30.96 -53.82 -23.78
CA ILE A 642 31.34 -54.63 -22.62
C ILE A 642 32.77 -55.17 -22.69
N GLN A 643 33.25 -55.55 -23.87
CA GLN A 643 34.63 -56.00 -24.08
C GLN A 643 35.64 -54.94 -23.60
N ASN A 644 35.49 -53.70 -24.08
CA ASN A 644 36.35 -52.58 -23.70
C ASN A 644 36.17 -52.20 -22.22
N THR A 645 34.93 -52.25 -21.71
CA THR A 645 34.61 -51.92 -20.32
C THR A 645 35.31 -52.87 -19.34
N LEU A 646 35.22 -54.18 -19.56
CA LEU A 646 35.87 -55.20 -18.73
C LEU A 646 37.39 -55.05 -18.75
N ARG A 647 37.98 -54.86 -19.94
CA ARG A 647 39.42 -54.63 -20.10
C ARG A 647 39.88 -53.43 -19.27
N ARG A 648 39.23 -52.28 -19.43
CA ARG A 648 39.62 -51.05 -18.72
C ARG A 648 39.48 -51.18 -17.21
N ILE A 649 38.52 -51.97 -16.72
CA ILE A 649 38.39 -52.25 -15.29
C ILE A 649 39.55 -53.13 -14.80
N LEU A 650 39.87 -54.22 -15.50
CA LEU A 650 40.99 -55.10 -15.13
C LEU A 650 42.33 -54.36 -15.20
N GLU A 651 42.52 -53.52 -16.22
CA GLU A 651 43.68 -52.63 -16.35
C GLU A 651 43.77 -51.65 -15.19
N ASN A 652 42.68 -50.96 -14.86
CA ASN A 652 42.70 -49.97 -13.80
C ASN A 652 42.97 -50.60 -12.43
N TYR A 653 42.22 -51.64 -12.08
CA TYR A 653 42.26 -52.25 -10.75
C TYR A 653 43.53 -53.07 -10.51
N PHE A 654 43.95 -53.87 -11.49
CA PHE A 654 45.13 -54.73 -11.37
C PHE A 654 46.38 -54.14 -12.03
N SER A 655 46.40 -52.83 -12.29
CA SER A 655 47.52 -52.10 -12.91
C SER A 655 48.86 -52.35 -12.22
N ILE A 656 48.85 -52.55 -10.89
CA ILE A 656 50.05 -52.79 -10.08
C ILE A 656 50.79 -54.08 -10.45
N LEU A 657 50.10 -55.04 -11.09
CA LEU A 657 50.69 -56.30 -11.57
C LEU A 657 51.51 -56.14 -12.86
N GLY A 658 51.44 -54.97 -13.50
CA GLY A 658 52.19 -54.64 -14.71
C GLY A 658 51.94 -55.65 -15.84
N SER A 659 52.99 -55.97 -16.59
CA SER A 659 52.91 -56.89 -17.75
C SER A 659 52.60 -58.35 -17.38
N LYS A 660 52.67 -58.73 -16.10
CA LYS A 660 52.36 -60.09 -15.62
C LYS A 660 50.91 -60.26 -15.14
N ARG A 661 50.07 -59.23 -15.28
CA ARG A 661 48.68 -59.24 -14.81
C ARG A 661 47.93 -60.49 -15.28
N ASP A 662 47.90 -60.75 -16.58
CA ASP A 662 47.07 -61.81 -17.16
C ASP A 662 47.51 -63.19 -16.67
N ASP A 663 48.82 -63.46 -16.63
CA ASP A 663 49.36 -64.70 -16.07
C ASP A 663 49.00 -64.88 -14.59
N VAL A 664 49.06 -63.81 -13.79
CA VAL A 664 48.70 -63.86 -12.38
C VAL A 664 47.20 -64.12 -12.20
N LEU A 665 46.34 -63.44 -12.97
CA LEU A 665 44.89 -63.62 -12.88
C LEU A 665 44.48 -65.03 -13.29
N ILE A 666 45.04 -65.57 -14.39
CA ILE A 666 44.73 -66.93 -14.85
C ILE A 666 45.18 -67.97 -13.81
N ASN A 667 46.38 -67.83 -13.25
CA ASN A 667 46.93 -68.82 -12.30
C ASN A 667 46.20 -68.88 -10.95
N LYS A 668 45.28 -67.95 -10.67
CA LYS A 668 44.42 -67.97 -9.47
C LYS A 668 43.26 -68.96 -9.56
N PHE A 669 42.91 -69.42 -10.76
CA PHE A 669 41.92 -70.47 -10.95
C PHE A 669 42.53 -71.86 -10.69
N LEU A 670 41.79 -72.74 -10.05
CA LEU A 670 42.32 -74.02 -9.54
C LEU A 670 42.30 -75.14 -10.58
N ASN A 671 41.26 -75.22 -11.42
CA ASN A 671 41.13 -76.24 -12.45
C ASN A 671 41.57 -75.73 -13.84
N GLN A 672 41.97 -76.64 -14.71
CA GLN A 672 42.49 -76.28 -16.04
C GLN A 672 41.39 -75.68 -16.94
N GLU A 673 40.15 -76.14 -16.82
CA GLU A 673 39.03 -75.67 -17.64
C GLU A 673 38.70 -74.19 -17.36
N GLU A 674 38.62 -73.77 -16.09
CA GLU A 674 38.41 -72.38 -15.69
C GLU A 674 39.58 -71.48 -16.10
N ARG A 675 40.82 -71.99 -16.08
CA ARG A 675 41.99 -71.24 -16.57
C ARG A 675 41.87 -70.92 -18.06
N GLU A 676 41.45 -71.87 -18.87
CA GLU A 676 41.24 -71.64 -20.31
C GLU A 676 40.05 -70.70 -20.56
N ILE A 677 38.97 -70.80 -19.76
CA ILE A 677 37.84 -69.86 -19.86
C ILE A 677 38.25 -68.43 -19.45
N CYS A 678 39.06 -68.28 -18.40
CA CYS A 678 39.61 -66.99 -17.99
C CYS A 678 40.54 -66.41 -19.07
N ARG A 679 41.40 -67.24 -19.68
CA ARG A 679 42.24 -66.84 -20.80
C ARG A 679 41.40 -66.38 -22.01
N SER A 680 40.30 -67.09 -22.29
CA SER A 680 39.33 -66.72 -23.32
C SER A 680 38.68 -65.36 -23.06
N LEU A 681 38.26 -65.09 -21.81
CA LEU A 681 37.72 -63.78 -21.40
C LEU A 681 38.73 -62.65 -21.65
N LEU A 682 39.98 -62.83 -21.20
CA LEU A 682 41.03 -61.80 -21.33
C LEU A 682 41.34 -61.52 -22.81
N SER A 683 41.42 -62.57 -23.64
CA SER A 683 41.60 -62.43 -25.09
C SER A 683 40.42 -61.70 -25.74
N TRP A 684 39.19 -62.06 -25.38
CA TRP A 684 37.96 -61.48 -25.92
C TRP A 684 37.82 -59.99 -25.54
N ALA A 685 38.15 -59.63 -24.30
CA ALA A 685 38.16 -58.23 -23.85
C ALA A 685 39.26 -57.40 -24.54
N ASN A 686 40.40 -58.03 -24.88
CA ASN A 686 41.50 -57.39 -25.60
C ASN A 686 41.14 -57.12 -27.07
N GLU A 687 40.54 -58.10 -27.76
CA GLU A 687 40.12 -57.97 -29.16
C GLU A 687 39.08 -56.84 -29.35
N GLY A 688 38.03 -56.84 -28.54
CA GLY A 688 36.94 -55.85 -28.62
C GLY A 688 37.28 -54.42 -28.22
N SER A 689 38.53 -54.15 -27.85
CA SER A 689 38.99 -52.81 -27.46
C SER A 689 39.80 -52.09 -28.55
N HIS A 690 40.13 -52.79 -29.64
CA HIS A 690 40.93 -52.27 -30.75
C HIS A 690 40.15 -52.13 -32.08
N THR A 691 38.91 -52.60 -32.13
CA THR A 691 38.04 -52.54 -33.32
C THR A 691 36.61 -52.18 -32.92
N LEU A 692 36.05 -51.12 -33.51
CA LEU A 692 34.60 -50.94 -33.57
C LEU A 692 34.06 -51.98 -34.57
N PRO A 693 33.01 -52.74 -34.25
CA PRO A 693 32.42 -53.63 -35.23
C PRO A 693 31.75 -52.80 -36.34
N ASP A 694 32.42 -52.70 -37.49
CA ASP A 694 31.95 -51.95 -38.68
C ASP A 694 31.04 -52.80 -39.58
N ASP A 695 30.84 -54.08 -39.25
CA ASP A 695 30.01 -55.01 -40.03
C ASP A 695 28.56 -55.07 -39.53
N LEU A 696 27.65 -54.79 -40.47
CA LEU A 696 26.22 -54.47 -40.32
C LEU A 696 25.30 -55.56 -39.74
N PHE A 697 25.80 -56.69 -39.25
CA PHE A 697 24.98 -57.72 -38.60
C PHE A 697 25.80 -58.50 -37.55
N ILE A 698 25.77 -58.04 -36.31
CA ILE A 698 26.27 -58.81 -35.16
C ILE A 698 25.08 -59.09 -34.24
N GLU A 699 24.67 -60.36 -34.19
CA GLU A 699 23.88 -60.88 -33.09
C GLU A 699 24.82 -60.96 -31.89
N ALA A 700 24.70 -60.03 -30.93
CA ALA A 700 25.46 -60.13 -29.68
C ALA A 700 24.97 -61.40 -28.98
N PRO A 701 25.81 -62.44 -28.78
CA PRO A 701 25.33 -63.64 -28.13
C PRO A 701 25.21 -63.33 -26.64
N ASP A 702 24.01 -62.97 -26.18
CA ASP A 702 23.69 -62.69 -24.78
C ASP A 702 24.23 -63.78 -23.83
N GLY A 703 24.24 -65.03 -24.30
CA GLY A 703 24.81 -66.17 -23.57
C GLY A 703 26.34 -66.14 -23.37
N THR A 704 27.10 -65.53 -24.27
CA THR A 704 28.56 -65.40 -24.16
C THR A 704 28.94 -64.26 -23.22
N ILE A 705 28.25 -63.12 -23.30
CA ILE A 705 28.44 -61.99 -22.38
C ILE A 705 28.15 -62.44 -20.94
N THR A 706 27.06 -63.17 -20.73
CA THR A 706 26.67 -63.68 -19.40
C THR A 706 27.76 -64.59 -18.80
N LYS A 707 28.29 -65.54 -19.59
CA LYS A 707 29.40 -66.42 -19.16
C LYS A 707 30.65 -65.61 -18.82
N TYR A 708 30.98 -64.62 -19.62
CA TYR A 708 32.16 -63.79 -19.41
C TYR A 708 32.04 -62.84 -18.22
N LEU A 709 30.85 -62.32 -17.92
CA LEU A 709 30.60 -61.57 -16.69
C LEU A 709 30.72 -62.45 -15.44
N ASP A 710 30.31 -63.71 -15.52
CA ASP A 710 30.47 -64.68 -14.44
C ASP A 710 31.95 -64.98 -14.18
N VAL A 711 32.72 -65.27 -15.24
CA VAL A 711 34.17 -65.48 -15.14
C VAL A 711 34.89 -64.22 -14.64
N PHE A 712 34.45 -63.05 -15.08
CA PHE A 712 34.96 -61.76 -14.59
C PHE A 712 34.70 -61.58 -13.09
N LYS A 713 33.53 -61.94 -12.58
CA LYS A 713 33.26 -62.00 -11.13
C LYS A 713 34.21 -62.98 -10.42
N HIS A 714 34.41 -64.16 -10.99
CA HIS A 714 35.32 -65.17 -10.43
C HIS A 714 36.77 -64.68 -10.32
N ILE A 715 37.26 -63.81 -11.23
CA ILE A 715 38.56 -63.16 -11.07
C ILE A 715 38.66 -62.43 -9.72
N PHE A 716 37.63 -61.66 -9.34
CA PHE A 716 37.61 -60.97 -8.04
C PHE A 716 37.47 -61.93 -6.85
N ILE A 717 36.78 -63.06 -7.01
CA ILE A 717 36.70 -64.11 -5.98
C ILE A 717 38.08 -64.74 -5.75
N HIS A 718 38.73 -65.26 -6.79
CA HIS A 718 39.99 -66.00 -6.68
C HIS A 718 41.18 -65.10 -6.34
N THR A 719 41.06 -63.78 -6.53
CA THR A 719 42.05 -62.79 -6.06
C THR A 719 41.75 -62.22 -4.66
N GLU A 720 40.73 -62.71 -3.96
CA GLU A 720 40.31 -62.24 -2.63
C GLU A 720 39.83 -60.78 -2.61
N ASN A 721 39.33 -60.27 -3.73
CA ASN A 721 38.84 -58.89 -3.90
C ASN A 721 37.33 -58.80 -4.17
N ILE A 722 36.56 -59.81 -3.74
CA ILE A 722 35.11 -59.87 -3.97
C ILE A 722 34.35 -58.68 -3.37
N GLY A 723 34.84 -58.12 -2.24
CA GLY A 723 34.24 -56.92 -1.64
C GLY A 723 34.26 -55.71 -2.58
N HIS A 724 35.32 -55.54 -3.38
CA HIS A 724 35.38 -54.48 -4.40
C HIS A 724 34.35 -54.71 -5.52
N TYR A 725 34.23 -55.95 -6.00
CA TYR A 725 33.23 -56.30 -7.01
C TYR A 725 31.80 -56.05 -6.49
N ASN A 726 31.48 -56.51 -5.28
CA ASN A 726 30.18 -56.31 -4.65
C ASN A 726 29.84 -54.83 -4.49
N MET A 727 30.80 -54.04 -3.96
CA MET A 727 30.68 -52.60 -3.82
C MET A 727 30.36 -51.92 -5.16
N MET A 728 31.10 -52.26 -6.22
CA MET A 728 30.91 -51.63 -7.53
C MET A 728 29.67 -52.15 -8.27
N MET A 729 29.21 -53.36 -7.99
CA MET A 729 27.99 -53.92 -8.55
C MET A 729 26.73 -53.56 -7.76
N ASN A 730 26.86 -52.81 -6.66
CA ASN A 730 25.79 -52.49 -5.71
C ASN A 730 25.09 -53.73 -5.12
N ILE A 731 25.84 -54.82 -4.95
CA ILE A 731 25.35 -56.04 -4.32
C ILE A 731 25.51 -55.84 -2.81
N SER A 732 24.40 -55.81 -2.08
CA SER A 732 24.43 -55.71 -0.63
C SER A 732 25.11 -56.95 -0.05
N GLU A 733 26.23 -56.78 0.65
CA GLU A 733 26.75 -57.84 1.49
C GLU A 733 25.76 -58.01 2.65
N ASN A 734 25.03 -59.13 2.67
CA ASN A 734 24.50 -59.63 3.93
C ASN A 734 25.73 -59.96 4.78
N LEU A 735 26.11 -59.00 5.61
CA LEU A 735 27.02 -59.20 6.72
C LEU A 735 26.27 -60.06 7.73
N ASP A 736 26.41 -61.38 7.60
CA ASP A 736 26.33 -62.29 8.74
C ASP A 736 27.71 -62.39 9.41
#